data_AF-A0AAN9Q037-F1
#
_entry.id   AF-A0AAN9Q037-F1
#
_cell.length_a   1.000
_cell.length_b   1.000
_cell.length_c   1.000
_cell.angle_alpha   90.00
_cell.angle_beta   90.00
_cell.angle_gamma   90.00
#
_symmetry.space_group_name_H-M   'P 1'
#
loop_
_entity.id
_entity.type
_entity.pdbx_description
1 polymer ?
#
loop_
_entity_poly.entity_id
_entity_poly.type
_entity_poly.pdbx_seq_one_letter_code
_entity_poly.pdbx_strand_id
1 'polypeptide(L)'
;MNVLNVAEKPSVAKSVSAILSRNQGLRVREGRSRYNKIFEFNYTIRGQPCHMLFTSVTGHLMELEFQDRYRKWHSCDPADLYHAPINKSVPEDKKDIKRTLEEEARRCQWLVLWLDCDREGENIAFEVVDVCTAANPHLTIKRARFSALIDRELHQAVQNLVDPNKWFADAVDCRQEIDLRIGASFTRFQTMLMKDAFIIDTATDDRNLVLSYGPCQFPTLGFVVERYWEIQAHEPEEFWSINCSHRSDEGTANFNWMRGHLFDYTCAVIIYEMCIEEPTATVTNVRQQEKLKYPPHPLNTIELEKRASRYFRMSSEHTMKVAEELYQAGFISYPRTETDSFSSRTDLHTIVREQQGHPEWGVYAQRLLDPEAGLWRHPRGGGHDDNAHPPIHPTKFSPGESGWSQDHRKLYELVVRHFLACVSKPAVGAETTVEIDIAGELFSACGRVILEKNYLDVYQFESWGGSMIPTYTVGQQFIPTSLTLDSGVTRPPPLLSEADLLSCMDKEGIGTDATMHDHIKKLLDRFYATKDASTRFTPTNLGEALVMGYDDMGYKLWKPYLRAGMERDMKSISEGTKSKVEVLANILQQMKACFLDARLNKVKLLEAMAIFFERSNRSGSDELHATGEVVRRCGLCQESDMVLRKNRDGHFMVGCLGFPQCRNAVWLPGSVSEAVVTTNICNFCTPGPVYLIQFKFRQLEIPPNYSANHLGCIGGCDQILTELTEICGTGSRMQARNRGPTAPTSNVHNTNPRQGVCMNCQETGHSSHDCPLHSRNVRHHGTSQHSGEASVSCSSCGTPCLLRTANTANNRGRKFYSCQSQECNFFVWEDSLSNGTGGRNVTRSNSIPAASNPRRGGRAPRGRGGRNGSRTTNMTFVSATGEPISGRRCFVCGDPSHFANVCPNRGV
;
A
#
# COMPACT_ATOMS: atom_id res chain seq x y z
N MET A 1 -36.40 -19.67 -31.14
CA MET A 1 -34.93 -19.51 -31.02
C MET A 1 -34.53 -19.77 -29.59
N ASN A 2 -33.47 -20.55 -29.35
CA ASN A 2 -32.91 -20.78 -28.03
C ASN A 2 -31.80 -19.76 -27.73
N VAL A 3 -31.84 -19.16 -26.55
CA VAL A 3 -30.91 -18.11 -26.10
C VAL A 3 -30.27 -18.56 -24.79
N LEU A 4 -28.97 -18.81 -24.80
CA LEU A 4 -28.18 -19.04 -23.59
C LEU A 4 -27.95 -17.70 -22.91
N ASN A 5 -28.29 -17.60 -21.63
CA ASN A 5 -28.07 -16.41 -20.81
C ASN A 5 -27.17 -16.79 -19.63
N VAL A 6 -26.10 -16.03 -19.40
CA VAL A 6 -25.12 -16.36 -18.35
C VAL A 6 -24.90 -15.17 -17.44
N ALA A 7 -25.22 -15.30 -16.15
CA ALA A 7 -24.90 -14.32 -15.11
C ALA A 7 -23.64 -14.69 -14.31
N GLU A 8 -23.12 -13.72 -13.56
CA GLU A 8 -21.88 -13.88 -12.80
C GLU A 8 -22.00 -14.82 -11.60
N LYS A 9 -23.17 -14.86 -10.96
CA LYS A 9 -23.43 -15.64 -9.73
C LYS A 9 -24.79 -16.35 -9.80
N PRO A 10 -24.97 -17.48 -9.10
CA PRO A 10 -26.26 -18.20 -9.06
C PRO A 10 -27.44 -17.37 -8.54
N SER A 11 -27.18 -16.50 -7.55
CA SER A 11 -28.18 -15.58 -6.99
C SER A 11 -28.71 -14.59 -8.03
N VAL A 12 -27.83 -14.05 -8.86
CA VAL A 12 -28.17 -13.12 -9.94
C VAL A 12 -28.98 -13.83 -11.03
N ALA A 13 -28.52 -15.01 -11.49
CA ALA A 13 -29.27 -15.80 -12.48
C ALA A 13 -30.70 -16.11 -12.02
N LYS A 14 -30.87 -16.51 -10.75
CA LYS A 14 -32.18 -16.78 -10.16
C LYS A 14 -33.05 -15.52 -10.16
N SER A 15 -32.52 -14.39 -9.69
CA SER A 15 -33.26 -13.14 -9.55
C SER A 15 -33.68 -12.58 -10.91
N VAL A 16 -32.76 -12.53 -11.87
CA VAL A 16 -33.04 -12.05 -13.23
C VAL A 16 -34.07 -12.95 -13.92
N SER A 17 -33.95 -14.27 -13.79
CA SER A 17 -34.91 -15.21 -14.37
C SER A 17 -36.30 -15.07 -13.77
N ALA A 18 -36.40 -14.89 -12.45
CA ALA A 18 -37.68 -14.68 -11.76
C ALA A 18 -38.36 -13.39 -12.22
N ILE A 19 -37.59 -12.31 -12.40
CA ILE A 19 -38.09 -11.02 -12.86
C ILE A 19 -38.54 -11.10 -14.33
N LEU A 20 -37.67 -11.53 -15.25
CA LEU A 20 -37.98 -11.55 -16.68
C LEU A 20 -39.12 -12.50 -17.04
N SER A 21 -39.26 -13.61 -16.32
CA SER A 21 -40.38 -14.54 -16.49
C SER A 21 -41.64 -14.11 -15.74
N ARG A 22 -41.56 -13.12 -14.83
CA ARG A 22 -42.59 -12.79 -13.83
C ARG A 22 -43.04 -14.03 -13.03
N ASN A 23 -42.12 -14.99 -12.83
CA ASN A 23 -42.38 -16.33 -12.30
C ASN A 23 -43.43 -17.16 -13.09
N GLN A 24 -43.75 -16.78 -14.32
CA GLN A 24 -44.72 -17.49 -15.17
C GLN A 24 -43.99 -18.41 -16.15
N GLY A 25 -44.36 -19.69 -16.14
CA GLY A 25 -43.75 -20.69 -17.04
C GLY A 25 -42.25 -20.94 -16.78
N LEU A 26 -41.73 -20.53 -15.62
CA LEU A 26 -40.35 -20.72 -15.21
C LEU A 26 -40.11 -22.17 -14.80
N ARG A 27 -39.31 -22.90 -15.58
CA ARG A 27 -38.87 -24.26 -15.28
C ARG A 27 -37.44 -24.25 -14.79
N VAL A 28 -37.15 -24.99 -13.72
CA VAL A 28 -35.77 -25.16 -13.21
C VAL A 28 -35.25 -26.53 -13.61
N ARG A 29 -34.05 -26.56 -14.18
CA ARG A 29 -33.29 -27.77 -14.53
C ARG A 29 -31.92 -27.73 -13.84
N GLU A 30 -31.43 -28.91 -13.50
CA GLU A 30 -30.07 -29.10 -12.95
C GLU A 30 -29.00 -28.94 -14.04
N GLY A 31 -27.94 -28.19 -13.72
CA GLY A 31 -26.70 -28.18 -14.48
C GLY A 31 -25.78 -29.33 -14.05
N ARG A 32 -24.55 -29.36 -14.58
CA ARG A 32 -23.53 -30.30 -14.08
C ARG A 32 -22.98 -29.86 -12.72
N SER A 33 -22.89 -28.55 -12.48
CA SER A 33 -22.57 -28.00 -11.16
C SER A 33 -23.81 -28.00 -10.27
N ARG A 34 -23.65 -28.46 -9.01
CA ARG A 34 -24.74 -28.48 -8.01
C ARG A 34 -25.30 -27.09 -7.68
N TYR A 35 -24.47 -26.06 -7.80
CA TYR A 35 -24.80 -24.69 -7.40
C TYR A 35 -25.35 -23.84 -8.55
N ASN A 36 -25.05 -24.18 -9.80
CA ASN A 36 -25.43 -23.42 -10.99
C ASN A 36 -26.59 -24.10 -11.70
N LYS A 37 -27.82 -23.72 -11.33
CA LYS A 37 -29.06 -24.19 -11.96
C LYS A 37 -29.28 -23.54 -13.33
N ILE A 38 -30.11 -24.18 -14.15
CA ILE A 38 -30.60 -23.65 -15.42
C ILE A 38 -32.08 -23.29 -15.26
N PHE A 39 -32.44 -22.06 -15.63
CA PHE A 39 -33.79 -21.51 -15.57
C PHE A 39 -34.32 -21.33 -16.99
N GLU A 40 -35.43 -21.97 -17.31
CA GLU A 40 -36.02 -22.03 -18.65
C GLU A 40 -37.36 -21.30 -18.67
N PHE A 41 -37.54 -20.36 -19.60
CA PHE A 41 -38.81 -19.65 -19.78
C PHE A 41 -38.92 -19.06 -21.19
N ASN A 42 -40.15 -18.76 -21.60
CA ASN A 42 -40.39 -18.08 -22.89
C ASN A 42 -40.32 -16.57 -22.71
N TYR A 43 -39.75 -15.88 -23.69
CA TYR A 43 -39.62 -14.43 -23.69
C TYR A 43 -39.67 -13.89 -25.12
N THR A 44 -39.76 -12.57 -25.28
CA THR A 44 -39.73 -11.91 -26.59
C THR A 44 -38.66 -10.82 -26.60
N ILE A 45 -37.67 -10.95 -27.49
CA ILE A 45 -36.61 -9.97 -27.68
C ILE A 45 -36.89 -9.26 -29.01
N ARG A 46 -37.14 -7.94 -28.97
CA ARG A 46 -37.42 -7.11 -30.15
C ARG A 46 -38.48 -7.71 -31.08
N GLY A 47 -39.56 -8.24 -30.50
CA GLY A 47 -40.66 -8.86 -31.23
C GLY A 47 -40.41 -10.30 -31.71
N GLN A 48 -39.23 -10.89 -31.46
CA GLN A 48 -38.93 -12.27 -31.81
C GLN A 48 -39.15 -13.21 -30.60
N PRO A 49 -40.04 -14.21 -30.69
CA PRO A 49 -40.22 -15.19 -29.64
C PRO A 49 -38.97 -16.06 -29.45
N CYS A 50 -38.51 -16.15 -28.20
CA CYS A 50 -37.34 -16.94 -27.84
C CYS A 50 -37.60 -17.77 -26.58
N HIS A 51 -36.84 -18.86 -26.47
CA HIS A 51 -36.76 -19.68 -25.29
C HIS A 51 -35.44 -19.36 -24.58
N MET A 52 -35.53 -18.85 -23.36
CA MET A 52 -34.41 -18.40 -22.56
C MET A 52 -33.90 -19.57 -21.72
N LEU A 53 -32.61 -19.91 -21.85
CA LEU A 53 -31.91 -20.86 -21.00
C LEU A 53 -30.92 -20.08 -20.15
N PHE A 54 -31.29 -19.78 -18.91
CA PHE A 54 -30.55 -18.88 -18.04
C PHE A 54 -29.74 -19.67 -17.01
N THR A 55 -28.43 -19.47 -16.96
CA THR A 55 -27.52 -20.11 -16.00
C THR A 55 -26.52 -19.08 -15.46
N SER A 56 -25.50 -19.54 -14.73
CA SER A 56 -24.49 -18.68 -14.13
C SER A 56 -23.12 -19.33 -14.07
N VAL A 57 -22.10 -18.49 -13.91
CA VAL A 57 -20.79 -18.86 -13.36
C VAL A 57 -20.75 -18.58 -11.85
N THR A 58 -19.56 -18.59 -11.25
CA THR A 58 -19.33 -18.26 -9.83
C THR A 58 -18.15 -17.28 -9.73
N GLY A 59 -18.31 -16.08 -10.28
CA GLY A 59 -17.19 -15.16 -10.56
C GLY A 59 -16.35 -15.64 -11.75
N HIS A 60 -15.05 -15.33 -11.74
CA HIS A 60 -14.11 -15.79 -12.79
C HIS A 60 -14.23 -17.29 -13.06
N LEU A 61 -14.39 -17.65 -14.33
CA LEU A 61 -14.43 -19.02 -14.82
C LEU A 61 -13.01 -19.56 -15.07
N MET A 62 -12.05 -18.68 -15.37
CA MET A 62 -10.67 -19.04 -15.67
C MET A 62 -9.69 -18.43 -14.67
N GLU A 63 -8.50 -19.02 -14.59
CA GLU A 63 -7.37 -18.54 -13.81
C GLU A 63 -6.13 -18.44 -14.69
N LEU A 64 -5.29 -17.45 -14.40
CA LEU A 64 -4.05 -17.22 -15.10
C LEU A 64 -2.89 -17.84 -14.32
N GLU A 65 -2.16 -18.75 -14.95
CA GLU A 65 -1.05 -19.44 -14.31
C GLU A 65 0.16 -19.55 -15.23
N PHE A 66 1.36 -19.63 -14.65
CA PHE A 66 2.55 -19.98 -15.41
C PHE A 66 2.47 -21.43 -15.89
N GLN A 67 3.12 -21.75 -17.02
CA GLN A 67 3.29 -23.14 -17.44
C GLN A 67 4.00 -23.97 -16.36
N ASP A 68 3.72 -25.28 -16.32
CA ASP A 68 4.10 -26.19 -15.23
C ASP A 68 5.59 -26.14 -14.85
N ARG A 69 6.49 -25.95 -15.82
CA ARG A 69 7.93 -25.82 -15.58
C ARG A 69 8.32 -24.61 -14.73
N TYR A 70 7.47 -23.60 -14.60
CA TYR A 70 7.69 -22.36 -13.83
C TYR A 70 6.82 -22.26 -12.57
N ARG A 71 5.87 -23.17 -12.37
CA ARG A 71 4.92 -23.12 -11.23
C ARG A 71 5.61 -23.38 -9.89
N LYS A 72 6.55 -24.33 -9.86
CA LYS A 72 7.31 -24.64 -8.63
C LYS A 72 8.29 -23.50 -8.33
N TRP A 73 8.37 -23.10 -7.06
CA TRP A 73 9.18 -21.93 -6.66
C TRP A 73 10.66 -22.09 -6.99
N HIS A 74 11.20 -23.30 -6.85
CA HIS A 74 12.61 -23.62 -7.10
C HIS A 74 12.89 -24.13 -8.52
N SER A 75 11.92 -24.11 -9.44
CA SER A 75 12.12 -24.66 -10.79
C SER A 75 12.69 -23.67 -11.81
N CYS A 76 12.78 -22.38 -11.46
CA CYS A 76 13.33 -21.32 -12.31
C CYS A 76 13.88 -20.17 -11.46
N ASP A 77 14.68 -19.29 -12.07
CA ASP A 77 15.03 -18.02 -11.45
C ASP A 77 13.78 -17.12 -11.43
N PRO A 78 13.42 -16.46 -10.31
CA PRO A 78 12.28 -15.54 -10.28
C PRO A 78 12.35 -14.41 -11.33
N ALA A 79 13.53 -14.07 -11.86
CA ALA A 79 13.68 -13.10 -12.96
C ALA A 79 13.14 -13.65 -14.30
N ASP A 80 13.07 -14.96 -14.48
CA ASP A 80 12.54 -15.60 -15.69
C ASP A 80 11.01 -15.44 -15.78
N LEU A 81 10.32 -15.24 -14.66
CA LEU A 81 8.86 -15.11 -14.60
C LEU A 81 8.31 -13.87 -15.32
N TYR A 82 9.16 -12.86 -15.57
CA TYR A 82 8.79 -11.71 -16.41
C TYR A 82 8.51 -12.10 -17.86
N HIS A 83 9.15 -13.17 -18.35
CA HIS A 83 9.02 -13.65 -19.74
C HIS A 83 8.40 -15.05 -19.83
N ALA A 84 8.17 -15.71 -18.69
CA ALA A 84 7.62 -17.05 -18.66
C ALA A 84 6.24 -17.09 -19.34
N PRO A 85 5.97 -18.08 -20.20
CA PRO A 85 4.65 -18.28 -20.77
C PRO A 85 3.62 -18.56 -19.66
N ILE A 86 2.45 -17.95 -19.84
CA ILE A 86 1.27 -18.07 -19.00
C ILE A 86 0.13 -18.69 -19.81
N ASN A 87 -0.73 -19.43 -19.13
CA ASN A 87 -1.94 -20.03 -19.69
C ASN A 87 -3.13 -19.54 -18.87
N LYS A 88 -4.19 -19.08 -19.54
CA LYS A 88 -5.51 -18.84 -18.93
C LYS A 88 -6.34 -20.12 -19.11
N SER A 89 -6.79 -20.73 -18.02
CA SER A 89 -7.50 -22.02 -18.09
C SER A 89 -8.55 -22.17 -17.01
N VAL A 90 -9.52 -23.07 -17.23
CA VAL A 90 -10.58 -23.36 -16.25
C VAL A 90 -10.04 -24.30 -15.18
N PRO A 91 -10.06 -23.91 -13.89
CA PRO A 91 -9.60 -24.76 -12.79
C PRO A 91 -10.54 -25.96 -12.56
N GLU A 92 -10.07 -26.97 -11.83
CA GLU A 92 -10.76 -28.26 -11.68
C GLU A 92 -12.19 -28.11 -11.12
N ASP A 93 -12.35 -27.27 -10.11
CA ASP A 93 -13.61 -27.00 -9.41
C ASP A 93 -14.66 -26.31 -10.30
N LYS A 94 -14.24 -25.68 -11.40
CA LYS A 94 -15.12 -24.99 -12.35
C LYS A 94 -15.36 -25.76 -13.65
N LYS A 95 -14.77 -26.95 -13.82
CA LYS A 95 -14.97 -27.77 -15.03
C LYS A 95 -16.42 -28.17 -15.27
N ASP A 96 -17.19 -28.39 -14.20
CA ASP A 96 -18.62 -28.72 -14.33
C ASP A 96 -19.44 -27.54 -14.84
N ILE A 97 -19.08 -26.31 -14.43
CA ILE A 97 -19.68 -25.08 -14.97
C ILE A 97 -19.34 -24.98 -16.46
N LYS A 98 -18.05 -25.10 -16.82
CA LYS A 98 -17.61 -25.13 -18.22
C LYS A 98 -18.39 -26.15 -19.06
N ARG A 99 -18.50 -27.40 -18.60
CA ARG A 99 -19.22 -28.45 -19.33
C ARG A 99 -20.70 -28.10 -19.53
N THR A 100 -21.34 -27.50 -18.52
CA THR A 100 -22.72 -27.02 -18.63
C THR A 100 -22.82 -25.94 -19.71
N LEU A 101 -21.93 -24.95 -19.71
CA LEU A 101 -21.90 -23.89 -20.72
C LEU A 101 -21.73 -24.45 -22.13
N GLU A 102 -20.79 -25.37 -22.34
CA GLU A 102 -20.56 -26.01 -23.65
C GLU A 102 -21.78 -26.83 -24.12
N GLU A 103 -22.44 -27.57 -23.22
CA GLU A 103 -23.65 -28.36 -23.53
C GLU A 103 -24.82 -27.47 -23.97
N GLU A 104 -25.07 -26.37 -23.26
CA GLU A 104 -26.15 -25.44 -23.60
C GLU A 104 -25.82 -24.57 -24.83
N ALA A 105 -24.56 -24.16 -24.98
CA ALA A 105 -24.08 -23.38 -26.13
C ALA A 105 -24.33 -24.10 -27.48
N ARG A 106 -24.14 -25.43 -27.52
CA ARG A 106 -24.41 -26.25 -28.73
C ARG A 106 -25.88 -26.25 -29.16
N ARG A 107 -26.79 -25.94 -28.24
CA ARG A 107 -28.25 -25.98 -28.47
C ARG A 107 -28.86 -24.59 -28.69
N CYS A 108 -28.06 -23.54 -28.56
CA CYS A 108 -28.49 -22.15 -28.63
C CYS A 108 -27.99 -21.47 -29.90
N GLN A 109 -28.74 -20.45 -30.35
CA GLN A 109 -28.33 -19.59 -31.46
C GLN A 109 -27.65 -18.32 -30.93
N TRP A 110 -28.06 -17.85 -29.75
CA TRP A 110 -27.58 -16.63 -29.13
C TRP A 110 -26.97 -16.92 -27.76
N LEU A 111 -25.97 -16.13 -27.39
CA LEU A 111 -25.41 -16.01 -26.06
C LEU A 111 -25.61 -14.58 -25.57
N VAL A 112 -26.33 -14.40 -24.47
CA VAL A 112 -26.53 -13.09 -23.82
C VAL A 112 -25.82 -13.08 -22.46
N LEU A 113 -24.92 -12.11 -22.30
CA LEU A 113 -24.08 -11.96 -21.13
C LEU A 113 -24.76 -11.03 -20.11
N TRP A 114 -25.03 -11.56 -18.92
CA TRP A 114 -25.71 -10.91 -17.78
C TRP A 114 -24.80 -10.79 -16.55
N LEU A 115 -23.51 -10.61 -16.78
CA LEU A 115 -22.53 -10.38 -15.72
C LEU A 115 -22.66 -8.95 -15.20
N ASP A 116 -22.09 -8.66 -14.03
CA ASP A 116 -22.13 -7.29 -13.50
C ASP A 116 -21.43 -6.32 -14.48
N CYS A 117 -21.89 -5.08 -14.56
CA CYS A 117 -21.52 -4.17 -15.67
C CYS A 117 -20.25 -3.34 -15.43
N ASP A 118 -19.30 -3.88 -14.67
CA ASP A 118 -17.96 -3.34 -14.46
C ASP A 118 -16.91 -4.00 -15.38
N ARG A 119 -15.64 -3.62 -15.20
CA ARG A 119 -14.52 -4.18 -15.97
C ARG A 119 -14.31 -5.67 -15.68
N GLU A 120 -14.41 -6.09 -14.42
CA GLU A 120 -14.27 -7.51 -14.03
C GLU A 120 -15.38 -8.37 -14.63
N GLY A 121 -16.64 -7.95 -14.52
CA GLY A 121 -17.77 -8.62 -15.14
C GLY A 121 -17.66 -8.69 -16.67
N GLU A 122 -17.06 -7.69 -17.32
CA GLU A 122 -16.74 -7.76 -18.75
C GLU A 122 -15.64 -8.79 -19.06
N ASN A 123 -14.59 -8.88 -18.24
CA ASN A 123 -13.54 -9.89 -18.39
C ASN A 123 -14.10 -11.32 -18.26
N ILE A 124 -14.92 -11.57 -17.24
CA ILE A 124 -15.60 -12.85 -17.05
C ILE A 124 -16.54 -13.12 -18.23
N ALA A 125 -17.15 -12.09 -18.82
CA ALA A 125 -17.99 -12.22 -20.00
C ALA A 125 -17.20 -12.82 -21.18
N PHE A 126 -15.97 -12.36 -21.39
CA PHE A 126 -15.09 -12.91 -22.43
C PHE A 126 -14.60 -14.32 -22.10
N GLU A 127 -14.39 -14.69 -20.83
CA GLU A 127 -14.11 -16.08 -20.45
C GLU A 127 -15.29 -17.01 -20.81
N VAL A 128 -16.53 -16.55 -20.60
CA VAL A 128 -17.74 -17.28 -21.00
C VAL A 128 -17.85 -17.37 -22.51
N VAL A 129 -17.56 -16.27 -23.23
CA VAL A 129 -17.52 -16.25 -24.70
C VAL A 129 -16.54 -17.30 -25.21
N ASP A 130 -15.30 -17.30 -24.74
CA ASP A 130 -14.25 -18.23 -25.19
C ASP A 130 -14.71 -19.70 -25.06
N VAL A 131 -15.29 -20.06 -23.90
CA VAL A 131 -15.82 -21.40 -23.66
C VAL A 131 -16.98 -21.73 -24.59
N CYS A 132 -17.95 -20.81 -24.74
CA CYS A 132 -19.14 -21.07 -25.53
C CYS A 132 -18.85 -21.12 -27.03
N THR A 133 -17.98 -20.24 -27.55
CA THR A 133 -17.61 -20.22 -28.97
C THR A 133 -16.72 -21.38 -29.37
N ALA A 134 -15.92 -21.91 -28.44
CA ALA A 134 -15.18 -23.16 -28.67
C ALA A 134 -16.12 -24.35 -28.90
N ALA A 135 -17.31 -24.35 -28.26
CA ALA A 135 -18.33 -25.38 -28.46
C ALA A 135 -19.27 -25.09 -29.65
N ASN A 136 -19.56 -23.82 -29.94
CA ASN A 136 -20.40 -23.39 -31.05
C ASN A 136 -19.92 -22.03 -31.63
N PRO A 137 -19.13 -22.05 -32.72
CA PRO A 137 -18.59 -20.83 -33.34
C PRO A 137 -19.64 -19.92 -34.00
N HIS A 138 -20.87 -20.40 -34.20
CA HIS A 138 -21.94 -19.65 -34.89
C HIS A 138 -22.85 -18.87 -33.93
N LEU A 139 -22.51 -18.81 -32.64
CA LEU A 139 -23.29 -18.06 -31.66
C LEU A 139 -23.29 -16.56 -31.97
N THR A 140 -24.48 -15.97 -31.94
CA THR A 140 -24.62 -14.50 -31.88
C THR A 140 -24.41 -14.06 -30.43
N ILE A 141 -23.34 -13.32 -30.16
CA ILE A 141 -22.98 -12.86 -28.82
C ILE A 141 -23.57 -11.47 -28.59
N LYS A 142 -24.18 -11.27 -27.41
CA LYS A 142 -24.74 -10.00 -26.97
C LYS A 142 -24.50 -9.78 -25.48
N ARG A 143 -24.51 -8.51 -25.08
CA ARG A 143 -24.30 -8.05 -23.70
C ARG A 143 -25.53 -7.29 -23.22
N ALA A 144 -26.08 -7.70 -22.08
CA ALA A 144 -27.09 -6.94 -21.36
C ALA A 144 -26.40 -5.93 -20.43
N ARG A 145 -26.84 -4.66 -20.45
CA ARG A 145 -26.33 -3.58 -19.59
C ARG A 145 -27.41 -3.15 -18.60
N PHE A 146 -27.09 -3.22 -17.31
CA PHE A 146 -28.00 -2.91 -16.20
C PHE A 146 -27.21 -2.35 -15.02
N SER A 147 -27.87 -1.58 -14.15
CA SER A 147 -27.25 -1.00 -12.95
C SER A 147 -27.99 -1.36 -11.66
N ALA A 148 -29.12 -2.04 -11.76
CA ALA A 148 -29.90 -2.58 -10.67
C ALA A 148 -30.68 -3.82 -11.10
N LEU A 149 -30.91 -4.74 -10.16
CA LEU A 149 -31.70 -5.94 -10.39
C LEU A 149 -33.19 -5.69 -10.15
N ILE A 150 -33.79 -4.83 -10.97
CA ILE A 150 -35.21 -4.45 -10.89
C ILE A 150 -35.94 -4.64 -12.22
N ASP A 151 -37.26 -4.86 -12.17
CA ASP A 151 -38.14 -5.19 -13.31
C ASP A 151 -37.92 -4.28 -14.52
N ARG A 152 -38.07 -2.97 -14.32
CA ARG A 152 -37.91 -1.97 -15.38
C ARG A 152 -36.54 -2.05 -16.07
N GLU A 153 -35.47 -2.13 -15.30
CA GLU A 153 -34.11 -2.11 -15.83
C GLU A 153 -33.78 -3.39 -16.59
N LEU A 154 -34.13 -4.55 -16.05
CA LEU A 154 -33.82 -5.83 -16.69
C LEU A 154 -34.62 -6.01 -17.99
N HIS A 155 -35.90 -5.61 -18.00
CA HIS A 155 -36.69 -5.57 -19.23
C HIS A 155 -36.11 -4.58 -20.25
N GLN A 156 -35.63 -3.41 -19.82
CA GLN A 156 -34.97 -2.46 -20.72
C GLN A 156 -33.65 -3.02 -21.27
N ALA A 157 -32.84 -3.67 -20.44
CA ALA A 157 -31.54 -4.24 -20.81
C ALA A 157 -31.67 -5.31 -21.91
N VAL A 158 -32.61 -6.24 -21.75
CA VAL A 158 -32.81 -7.33 -22.73
C VAL A 158 -33.39 -6.84 -24.06
N GLN A 159 -34.11 -5.71 -24.08
CA GLN A 159 -34.57 -5.12 -25.34
C GLN A 159 -33.47 -4.30 -26.04
N ASN A 160 -32.51 -3.78 -25.28
CA ASN A 160 -31.43 -2.89 -25.75
C ASN A 160 -30.05 -3.55 -25.65
N LEU A 161 -29.96 -4.83 -26.06
CA LEU A 161 -28.69 -5.56 -26.08
C LEU A 161 -27.64 -4.86 -26.97
N VAL A 162 -26.41 -4.85 -26.47
CA VAL A 162 -25.21 -4.29 -27.12
C VAL A 162 -24.17 -5.38 -27.37
N ASP A 163 -23.04 -5.03 -27.98
CA ASP A 163 -21.90 -5.94 -28.11
C ASP A 163 -21.01 -5.86 -26.85
N PRO A 164 -20.37 -6.97 -26.43
CA PRO A 164 -19.43 -6.94 -25.32
C PRO A 164 -18.17 -6.12 -25.65
N ASN A 165 -17.64 -5.42 -24.66
CA ASN A 165 -16.52 -4.50 -24.79
C ASN A 165 -15.17 -5.20 -24.51
N LYS A 166 -14.45 -5.55 -25.58
CA LYS A 166 -13.16 -6.24 -25.48
C LYS A 166 -12.08 -5.39 -24.79
N TRP A 167 -12.13 -4.07 -24.91
CA TRP A 167 -11.14 -3.18 -24.29
C TRP A 167 -11.20 -3.21 -22.76
N PHE A 168 -12.40 -3.32 -22.19
CA PHE A 168 -12.56 -3.50 -20.74
C PHE A 168 -11.96 -4.83 -20.28
N ALA A 169 -12.25 -5.92 -20.99
CA ALA A 169 -11.69 -7.22 -20.69
C ALA A 169 -10.15 -7.26 -20.84
N ASP A 170 -9.60 -6.60 -21.86
CA ASP A 170 -8.16 -6.50 -22.09
C ASP A 170 -7.43 -5.71 -20.99
N ALA A 171 -8.06 -4.66 -20.45
CA ALA A 171 -7.52 -3.90 -19.33
C ALA A 171 -7.39 -4.78 -18.07
N VAL A 172 -8.41 -5.60 -17.77
CA VAL A 172 -8.38 -6.57 -16.66
C VAL A 172 -7.32 -7.65 -16.89
N ASP A 173 -7.27 -8.25 -18.08
CA ASP A 173 -6.26 -9.27 -18.38
C ASP A 173 -4.83 -8.68 -18.27
N CYS A 174 -4.63 -7.43 -18.68
CA CYS A 174 -3.37 -6.71 -18.52
C CYS A 174 -3.00 -6.58 -17.04
N ARG A 175 -3.93 -6.11 -16.21
CA ARG A 175 -3.76 -5.98 -14.75
C ARG A 175 -3.44 -7.32 -14.08
N GLN A 176 -4.21 -8.37 -14.40
CA GLN A 176 -4.00 -9.72 -13.86
C GLN A 176 -2.60 -10.26 -14.20
N GLU A 177 -2.13 -10.08 -15.43
CA GLU A 177 -0.80 -10.52 -15.85
C GLU A 177 0.33 -9.72 -15.18
N ILE A 178 0.18 -8.39 -15.08
CA ILE A 178 1.12 -7.51 -14.36
C ILE A 178 1.23 -7.94 -12.89
N ASP A 179 0.09 -8.08 -12.21
CA ASP A 179 0.01 -8.45 -10.80
C ASP A 179 0.61 -9.86 -10.58
N LEU A 180 0.33 -10.83 -11.46
CA LEU A 180 0.89 -12.17 -11.40
C LEU A 180 2.41 -12.17 -11.56
N ARG A 181 2.93 -11.54 -12.61
CA ARG A 181 4.37 -11.57 -12.94
C ARG A 181 5.19 -10.86 -11.89
N ILE A 182 4.85 -9.60 -11.58
CA ILE A 182 5.57 -8.80 -10.60
C ILE A 182 5.41 -9.43 -9.20
N GLY A 183 4.18 -9.78 -8.83
CA GLY A 183 3.89 -10.37 -7.53
C GLY A 183 4.65 -11.67 -7.31
N ALA A 184 4.62 -12.60 -8.27
CA ALA A 184 5.34 -13.87 -8.15
C ALA A 184 6.86 -13.68 -8.12
N SER A 185 7.43 -12.81 -8.96
CA SER A 185 8.88 -12.56 -8.98
C SER A 185 9.39 -12.02 -7.65
N PHE A 186 8.81 -10.92 -7.15
CA PHE A 186 9.24 -10.31 -5.89
C PHE A 186 8.91 -11.19 -4.68
N THR A 187 7.73 -11.80 -4.63
CA THR A 187 7.32 -12.70 -3.53
C THR A 187 8.29 -13.87 -3.39
N ARG A 188 8.60 -14.57 -4.50
CA ARG A 188 9.53 -15.71 -4.47
C ARG A 188 10.92 -15.26 -4.05
N PHE A 189 11.43 -14.17 -4.63
CA PHE A 189 12.74 -13.62 -4.28
C PHE A 189 12.85 -13.30 -2.79
N GLN A 190 11.95 -12.47 -2.24
CA GLN A 190 12.07 -12.01 -0.86
C GLN A 190 11.78 -13.14 0.14
N THR A 191 10.84 -14.03 -0.16
CA THR A 191 10.55 -15.19 0.71
C THR A 191 11.72 -16.16 0.73
N MET A 192 12.28 -16.54 -0.43
CA MET A 192 13.43 -17.45 -0.49
C MET A 192 14.69 -16.84 0.13
N LEU A 193 14.84 -15.52 0.05
CA LEU A 193 15.96 -14.81 0.65
C LEU A 193 15.89 -14.80 2.19
N MET A 194 14.70 -14.59 2.77
CA MET A 194 14.58 -14.19 4.17
C MET A 194 13.93 -15.24 5.08
N LYS A 195 13.13 -16.18 4.53
CA LYS A 195 12.38 -17.18 5.31
C LYS A 195 13.28 -18.05 6.20
N ASP A 196 14.43 -18.49 5.69
CA ASP A 196 15.37 -19.32 6.45
C ASP A 196 16.48 -18.49 7.13
N ALA A 197 16.57 -17.20 6.82
CA ALA A 197 17.59 -16.30 7.35
C ALA A 197 17.20 -15.68 8.71
N PHE A 198 15.90 -15.58 9.01
CA PHE A 198 15.37 -14.93 10.21
C PHE A 198 14.33 -15.79 10.92
N ILE A 199 14.25 -15.66 12.24
CA ILE A 199 13.16 -16.21 13.04
C ILE A 199 12.03 -15.17 13.00
N ILE A 200 10.99 -15.45 12.23
CA ILE A 200 9.85 -14.55 12.04
C ILE A 200 8.62 -15.22 12.64
N ASP A 201 8.34 -14.89 13.90
CA ASP A 201 7.16 -15.38 14.63
C ASP A 201 5.90 -14.63 14.15
N THR A 202 5.38 -14.99 12.98
CA THR A 202 4.02 -14.58 12.59
C THR A 202 3.00 -15.54 13.22
N ALA A 203 1.93 -14.98 13.78
CA ALA A 203 0.95 -15.66 14.66
C ALA A 203 0.05 -16.77 14.01
N THR A 204 0.53 -17.51 13.03
CA THR A 204 -0.22 -18.62 12.41
C THR A 204 0.71 -19.79 12.08
N ASP A 205 0.25 -20.99 12.44
CA ASP A 205 0.76 -22.33 12.10
C ASP A 205 2.09 -22.39 11.34
N ASP A 206 3.05 -23.04 12.00
CA ASP A 206 4.50 -23.21 11.75
C ASP A 206 4.92 -23.79 10.38
N ARG A 207 4.12 -23.60 9.31
CA ARG A 207 4.25 -24.37 8.07
C ARG A 207 4.35 -23.60 6.76
N ASN A 208 4.08 -22.30 6.62
CA ASN A 208 4.33 -21.60 5.34
C ASN A 208 4.33 -20.06 5.46
N LEU A 209 5.34 -19.50 6.11
CA LEU A 209 5.59 -18.05 5.99
C LEU A 209 5.87 -17.68 4.53
N VAL A 210 5.00 -16.85 3.96
CA VAL A 210 5.13 -16.29 2.61
C VAL A 210 5.19 -14.78 2.74
N LEU A 211 6.34 -14.22 2.37
CA LEU A 211 6.54 -12.79 2.29
C LEU A 211 6.05 -12.33 0.92
N SER A 212 4.78 -11.98 0.81
CA SER A 212 4.17 -11.50 -0.43
C SER A 212 4.59 -10.08 -0.82
N TYR A 213 4.78 -9.86 -2.12
CA TYR A 213 4.86 -8.54 -2.71
C TYR A 213 3.70 -8.38 -3.70
N GLY A 214 3.06 -7.21 -3.70
CA GLY A 214 2.07 -6.84 -4.70
C GLY A 214 2.28 -5.39 -5.14
N PRO A 215 2.19 -5.07 -6.45
CA PRO A 215 2.50 -3.74 -6.96
C PRO A 215 1.59 -2.62 -6.42
N CYS A 216 0.35 -2.93 -6.00
CA CYS A 216 -0.51 -1.98 -5.28
C CYS A 216 -0.50 -2.19 -3.75
N GLN A 217 -0.28 -3.43 -3.29
CA GLN A 217 -0.18 -3.75 -1.87
C GLN A 217 0.99 -2.99 -1.21
N PHE A 218 2.16 -2.99 -1.86
CA PHE A 218 3.38 -2.40 -1.31
C PHE A 218 3.28 -0.87 -1.13
N PRO A 219 2.77 -0.07 -2.09
CA PRO A 219 2.56 1.35 -1.84
C PRO A 219 1.44 1.66 -0.85
N THR A 220 0.43 0.79 -0.73
CA THR A 220 -0.59 0.91 0.32
C THR A 220 0.04 0.77 1.72
N LEU A 221 0.95 -0.21 1.89
CA LEU A 221 1.75 -0.34 3.11
C LEU A 221 2.64 0.88 3.33
N GLY A 222 3.18 1.43 2.25
CA GLY A 222 3.97 2.65 2.23
C GLY A 222 3.31 3.83 2.93
N PHE A 223 2.01 4.07 2.70
CA PHE A 223 1.29 5.15 3.41
C PHE A 223 1.22 4.93 4.92
N VAL A 224 1.01 3.68 5.35
CA VAL A 224 0.93 3.32 6.77
C VAL A 224 2.28 3.51 7.45
N VAL A 225 3.36 3.02 6.83
CA VAL A 225 4.72 3.15 7.35
C VAL A 225 5.18 4.61 7.35
N GLU A 226 4.88 5.37 6.29
CA GLU A 226 5.21 6.80 6.23
C GLU A 226 4.55 7.60 7.35
N ARG A 227 3.24 7.42 7.59
CA ARG A 227 2.57 8.08 8.72
C ARG A 227 3.18 7.64 10.05
N TYR A 228 3.55 6.37 10.19
CA TYR A 228 4.18 5.88 11.40
C TYR A 228 5.54 6.56 11.64
N TRP A 229 6.39 6.66 10.62
CA TRP A 229 7.67 7.37 10.71
C TRP A 229 7.50 8.87 10.96
N GLU A 230 6.52 9.53 10.34
CA GLU A 230 6.17 10.93 10.64
C GLU A 230 5.87 11.13 12.13
N ILE A 231 5.18 10.17 12.75
CA ILE A 231 4.86 10.21 14.18
C ILE A 231 6.11 9.97 15.04
N GLN A 232 6.95 8.98 14.69
CA GLN A 232 8.16 8.66 15.46
C GLN A 232 9.22 9.76 15.36
N ALA A 233 9.34 10.42 14.20
CA ALA A 233 10.30 11.49 13.96
C ALA A 233 9.84 12.86 14.49
N HIS A 234 8.62 12.97 15.04
CA HIS A 234 8.10 14.21 15.58
C HIS A 234 8.77 14.56 16.91
N GLU A 235 9.52 15.66 16.92
CA GLU A 235 10.04 16.26 18.14
C GLU A 235 9.04 17.31 18.65
N PRO A 236 8.43 17.12 19.84
CA PRO A 236 7.47 18.08 20.37
C PRO A 236 8.13 19.43 20.67
N GLU A 237 7.54 20.50 20.17
CA GLU A 237 7.99 21.88 20.41
C GLU A 237 6.95 22.61 21.29
N GLU A 238 7.43 23.26 22.34
CA GLU A 238 6.59 24.12 23.19
C GLU A 238 6.21 25.39 22.44
N PHE A 239 4.96 25.81 22.60
CA PHE A 239 4.48 27.07 22.07
C PHE A 239 3.58 27.77 23.09
N TRP A 240 3.40 29.08 22.92
CA TRP A 240 2.57 29.91 23.77
C TRP A 240 1.56 30.68 22.93
N SER A 241 0.32 30.69 23.40
CA SER A 241 -0.79 31.43 22.79
C SER A 241 -1.46 32.30 23.85
N ILE A 242 -1.90 33.49 23.44
CA ILE A 242 -2.69 34.35 24.31
C ILE A 242 -4.17 34.02 24.06
N ASN A 243 -4.89 33.65 25.11
CA ASN A 243 -6.31 33.35 25.04
C ASN A 243 -7.11 34.42 25.77
N CYS A 244 -8.09 35.00 25.06
CA CYS A 244 -8.96 36.03 25.59
C CYS A 244 -10.39 35.49 25.65
N SER A 245 -11.05 35.62 26.81
CA SER A 245 -12.49 35.34 26.92
C SER A 245 -13.24 36.54 27.47
N HIS A 246 -14.47 36.73 26.99
CA HIS A 246 -15.38 37.75 27.48
C HIS A 246 -16.74 37.13 27.74
N ARG A 247 -17.20 37.23 28.99
CA ARG A 247 -18.51 36.80 29.45
C ARG A 247 -19.41 38.02 29.60
N SER A 248 -20.57 37.93 28.97
CA SER A 248 -21.67 38.89 29.05
C SER A 248 -22.97 38.18 29.46
N ASP A 249 -24.05 38.93 29.58
CA ASP A 249 -25.38 38.36 29.83
C ASP A 249 -25.89 37.50 28.66
N GLU A 250 -25.40 37.75 27.44
CA GLU A 250 -25.75 36.99 26.23
C GLU A 250 -24.93 35.70 26.07
N GLY A 251 -23.89 35.50 26.88
CA GLY A 251 -23.01 34.32 26.84
C GLY A 251 -21.52 34.67 26.85
N THR A 252 -20.69 33.71 26.45
CA THR A 252 -19.23 33.84 26.46
C THR A 252 -18.67 33.77 25.04
N ALA A 253 -17.82 34.73 24.68
CA ALA A 253 -16.97 34.66 23.48
C ALA A 253 -15.53 34.31 23.88
N ASN A 254 -14.95 33.37 23.14
CA ASN A 254 -13.52 33.06 23.19
C ASN A 254 -12.87 33.64 21.94
N PHE A 255 -11.95 34.57 22.12
CA PHE A 255 -11.19 35.24 21.09
C PHE A 255 -9.82 34.57 20.95
N ASN A 256 -9.55 34.04 19.76
CA ASN A 256 -8.28 33.43 19.42
C ASN A 256 -7.31 34.52 18.96
N TRP A 257 -6.08 34.49 19.45
CA TRP A 257 -5.03 35.41 19.01
C TRP A 257 -4.72 35.23 17.53
N MET A 258 -4.73 36.32 16.76
CA MET A 258 -4.59 36.24 15.31
C MET A 258 -3.17 35.91 14.84
N ARG A 259 -2.17 36.02 15.72
CA ARG A 259 -0.82 35.46 15.45
C ARG A 259 -0.76 33.94 15.58
N GLY A 260 -1.82 33.31 16.12
CA GLY A 260 -1.82 31.90 16.45
C GLY A 260 -1.05 31.64 17.73
N HIS A 261 0.19 31.18 17.61
CA HIS A 261 1.07 30.89 18.73
C HIS A 261 2.52 31.28 18.40
N LEU A 262 3.35 31.46 19.43
CA LEU A 262 4.78 31.69 19.31
C LEU A 262 5.57 30.55 19.96
N PHE A 263 6.70 30.20 19.37
CA PHE A 263 7.66 29.23 19.92
C PHE A 263 8.73 29.87 20.82
N ASP A 264 8.66 31.19 21.03
CA ASP A 264 9.55 31.90 21.95
C ASP A 264 8.75 32.43 23.15
N TYR A 265 9.08 31.92 24.33
CA TYR A 265 8.43 32.32 25.57
C TYR A 265 8.61 33.81 25.87
N THR A 266 9.81 34.35 25.65
CA THR A 266 10.12 35.75 25.98
C THR A 266 9.27 36.72 25.15
N CYS A 267 9.17 36.47 23.84
CA CYS A 267 8.31 37.24 22.95
C CYS A 267 6.84 37.12 23.35
N ALA A 268 6.36 35.90 23.64
CA ALA A 268 4.97 35.69 24.04
C ALA A 268 4.63 36.39 25.36
N VAL A 269 5.53 36.35 26.34
CA VAL A 269 5.38 37.03 27.64
C VAL A 269 5.38 38.55 27.47
N ILE A 270 6.31 39.13 26.71
CA ILE A 270 6.35 40.58 26.49
C ILE A 270 5.02 41.07 25.90
N ILE A 271 4.51 40.37 24.89
CA ILE A 271 3.24 40.72 24.25
C ILE A 271 2.06 40.54 25.22
N TYR A 272 2.07 39.46 26.01
CA TYR A 272 1.06 39.21 27.02
C TYR A 272 1.07 40.29 28.13
N GLU A 273 2.24 40.69 28.62
CA GLU A 273 2.41 41.75 29.62
C GLU A 273 1.86 43.08 29.09
N MET A 274 2.15 43.44 27.83
CA MET A 274 1.54 44.62 27.19
C MET A 274 0.00 44.56 27.20
N CYS A 275 -0.57 43.39 26.90
CA CYS A 275 -2.03 43.20 26.93
C CYS A 275 -2.62 43.22 28.35
N ILE A 276 -1.83 42.88 29.39
CA ILE A 276 -2.26 42.96 30.80
C ILE A 276 -2.15 44.39 31.33
N GLU A 277 -1.14 45.15 30.90
CA GLU A 277 -0.98 46.57 31.25
C GLU A 277 -2.08 47.44 30.62
N GLU A 278 -2.48 47.14 29.38
CA GLU A 278 -3.56 47.83 28.65
C GLU A 278 -4.69 46.86 28.23
N PRO A 279 -5.48 46.32 29.18
CA PRO A 279 -6.40 45.20 28.92
C PRO A 279 -7.71 45.62 28.25
N THR A 280 -7.88 46.89 27.87
CA THR A 280 -9.13 47.34 27.26
C THR A 280 -9.21 46.83 25.83
N ALA A 281 -10.11 45.89 25.57
CA ALA A 281 -10.40 45.39 24.24
C ALA A 281 -11.28 46.39 23.49
N THR A 282 -10.86 46.78 22.28
CA THR A 282 -11.66 47.60 21.37
C THR A 282 -12.09 46.75 20.18
N VAL A 283 -13.40 46.69 19.91
CA VAL A 283 -13.93 46.01 18.73
C VAL A 283 -13.55 46.78 17.48
N THR A 284 -12.69 46.20 16.65
CA THR A 284 -12.20 46.83 15.42
C THR A 284 -13.05 46.45 14.21
N ASN A 285 -13.63 45.25 14.21
CA ASN A 285 -14.39 44.73 13.08
C ASN A 285 -15.50 43.79 13.55
N VAL A 286 -16.68 43.89 12.92
CA VAL A 286 -17.78 42.95 13.06
C VAL A 286 -18.28 42.61 11.66
N ARG A 287 -18.04 41.37 11.24
CA ARG A 287 -18.41 40.87 9.92
C ARG A 287 -19.47 39.79 10.08
N GLN A 288 -20.64 40.03 9.51
CA GLN A 288 -21.70 39.03 9.38
C GLN A 288 -21.77 38.54 7.95
N GLN A 289 -21.78 37.22 7.78
CA GLN A 289 -21.90 36.59 6.47
C GLN A 289 -22.87 35.43 6.53
N GLU A 290 -23.72 35.32 5.52
CA GLU A 290 -24.39 34.07 5.25
C GLU A 290 -23.37 33.05 4.71
N LYS A 291 -23.38 31.86 5.29
CA LYS A 291 -22.62 30.70 4.85
C LYS A 291 -23.59 29.61 4.46
N LEU A 292 -23.18 28.82 3.46
CA LEU A 292 -23.91 27.64 3.03
C LEU A 292 -23.08 26.40 3.33
N LYS A 293 -23.69 25.41 3.98
CA LYS A 293 -23.14 24.05 4.01
C LYS A 293 -23.89 23.22 2.99
N TYR A 294 -23.19 22.84 1.94
CA TYR A 294 -23.80 22.08 0.86
C TYR A 294 -23.98 20.61 1.21
N PRO A 295 -25.02 19.95 0.67
CA PRO A 295 -25.15 18.50 0.77
C PRO A 295 -23.99 17.81 0.06
N PRO A 296 -23.71 16.54 0.39
CA PRO A 296 -22.67 15.77 -0.28
C PRO A 296 -22.98 15.58 -1.77
N HIS A 297 -21.94 15.28 -2.54
CA HIS A 297 -22.09 14.81 -3.92
C HIS A 297 -22.74 13.42 -3.95
N PRO A 298 -23.42 13.04 -5.04
CA PRO A 298 -23.92 11.68 -5.22
C PRO A 298 -22.89 10.61 -4.87
N LEU A 299 -23.36 9.54 -4.23
CA LEU A 299 -22.51 8.55 -3.57
C LEU A 299 -21.80 7.65 -4.58
N ASN A 300 -20.47 7.65 -4.56
CA ASN A 300 -19.65 6.66 -5.26
C ASN A 300 -19.09 5.61 -4.27
N THR A 301 -18.36 4.61 -4.76
CA THR A 301 -17.83 3.52 -3.92
C THR A 301 -16.91 4.01 -2.81
N ILE A 302 -15.99 4.93 -3.13
CA ILE A 302 -14.98 5.40 -2.19
C ILE A 302 -15.64 6.20 -1.06
N GLU A 303 -16.62 7.06 -1.39
CA GLU A 303 -17.37 7.81 -0.37
C GLU A 303 -18.27 6.89 0.47
N LEU A 304 -18.83 5.83 -0.10
CA LEU A 304 -19.56 4.80 0.66
C LEU A 304 -18.63 4.13 1.69
N GLU A 305 -17.48 3.63 1.26
CA GLU A 305 -16.50 2.95 2.13
C GLU A 305 -15.97 3.89 3.23
N LYS A 306 -15.58 5.14 2.87
CA LYS A 306 -15.14 6.16 3.84
C LYS A 306 -16.19 6.47 4.88
N ARG A 307 -17.46 6.63 4.47
CA ARG A 307 -18.55 7.00 5.37
C ARG A 307 -18.96 5.83 6.26
N ALA A 308 -19.03 4.62 5.72
CA ALA A 308 -19.28 3.41 6.50
C ALA A 308 -18.18 3.18 7.56
N SER A 309 -16.91 3.41 7.20
CA SER A 309 -15.79 3.39 8.14
C SER A 309 -15.94 4.45 9.24
N ARG A 310 -16.18 5.71 8.88
CA ARG A 310 -16.30 6.82 9.85
C ARG A 310 -17.51 6.70 10.77
N TYR A 311 -18.67 6.37 10.24
CA TYR A 311 -19.94 6.39 10.99
C TYR A 311 -20.23 5.08 11.71
N PHE A 312 -19.85 3.95 11.11
CA PHE A 312 -20.24 2.62 11.59
C PHE A 312 -19.05 1.75 12.00
N ARG A 313 -17.81 2.21 11.79
CA ARG A 313 -16.57 1.44 12.01
C ARG A 313 -16.54 0.14 11.19
N MET A 314 -17.25 0.10 10.06
CA MET A 314 -17.22 -1.02 9.14
C MET A 314 -15.93 -0.94 8.30
N SER A 315 -15.26 -2.07 8.11
CA SER A 315 -14.15 -2.12 7.15
C SER A 315 -14.65 -1.89 5.73
N SER A 316 -13.78 -1.42 4.85
CA SER A 316 -14.05 -1.27 3.42
C SER A 316 -14.49 -2.59 2.78
N GLU A 317 -13.81 -3.70 3.08
CA GLU A 317 -14.19 -5.04 2.59
C GLU A 317 -15.57 -5.48 3.08
N HIS A 318 -15.87 -5.33 4.37
CA HIS A 318 -17.18 -5.69 4.91
C HIS A 318 -18.29 -4.79 4.35
N THR A 319 -17.98 -3.50 4.15
CA THR A 319 -18.90 -2.54 3.50
C THR A 319 -19.26 -3.00 2.10
N MET A 320 -18.27 -3.36 1.27
CA MET A 320 -18.51 -3.82 -0.09
C MET A 320 -19.26 -5.14 -0.14
N LYS A 321 -18.98 -6.07 0.77
CA LYS A 321 -19.75 -7.30 0.91
C LYS A 321 -21.24 -7.03 1.17
N VAL A 322 -21.55 -6.19 2.16
CA VAL A 322 -22.94 -5.84 2.51
C VAL A 322 -23.60 -5.07 1.35
N ALA A 323 -22.88 -4.16 0.70
CA ALA A 323 -23.39 -3.42 -0.45
C ALA A 323 -23.73 -4.35 -1.63
N GLU A 324 -22.87 -5.33 -1.94
CA GLU A 324 -23.14 -6.35 -2.96
C GLU A 324 -24.36 -7.21 -2.62
N GLU A 325 -24.53 -7.59 -1.35
CA GLU A 325 -25.70 -8.34 -0.88
C GLU A 325 -27.00 -7.51 -1.06
N LEU A 326 -26.97 -6.21 -0.74
CA LEU A 326 -28.10 -5.29 -0.96
C LEU A 326 -28.41 -5.09 -2.44
N TYR A 327 -27.40 -4.95 -3.29
CA TYR A 327 -27.54 -4.84 -4.75
C TYR A 327 -28.13 -6.12 -5.35
N GLN A 328 -27.62 -7.30 -4.97
CA GLN A 328 -28.11 -8.58 -5.46
C GLN A 328 -29.58 -8.83 -5.06
N ALA A 329 -30.03 -8.24 -3.95
CA ALA A 329 -31.42 -8.25 -3.52
C ALA A 329 -32.28 -7.11 -4.12
N GLY A 330 -31.68 -6.23 -4.93
CA GLY A 330 -32.33 -5.16 -5.68
C GLY A 330 -32.66 -3.90 -4.87
N PHE A 331 -32.06 -3.71 -3.69
CA PHE A 331 -32.34 -2.57 -2.81
C PHE A 331 -31.54 -1.32 -3.14
N ILE A 332 -30.32 -1.50 -3.66
CA ILE A 332 -29.46 -0.41 -4.12
C ILE A 332 -28.98 -0.67 -5.54
N SER A 333 -28.57 0.38 -6.23
CA SER A 333 -27.84 0.26 -7.49
C SER A 333 -26.46 -0.34 -7.28
N TYR A 334 -25.83 -0.74 -8.37
CA TYR A 334 -24.53 -1.40 -8.37
C TYR A 334 -23.48 -0.61 -7.58
N PRO A 335 -22.82 -1.21 -6.56
CA PRO A 335 -22.04 -0.47 -5.57
C PRO A 335 -20.56 -0.26 -5.95
N ARG A 336 -20.12 -0.75 -7.12
CA ARG A 336 -18.76 -0.55 -7.66
C ARG A 336 -18.84 0.45 -8.81
N THR A 337 -18.79 1.74 -8.48
CA THR A 337 -18.89 2.84 -9.44
C THR A 337 -18.04 4.03 -8.97
N GLU A 338 -17.36 4.67 -9.92
CA GLU A 338 -16.65 5.93 -9.70
C GLU A 338 -17.57 7.15 -9.93
N THR A 339 -18.77 6.92 -10.47
CA THR A 339 -19.72 7.97 -10.87
C THR A 339 -20.30 8.69 -9.66
N ASP A 340 -20.11 10.01 -9.63
CA ASP A 340 -20.63 10.90 -8.58
C ASP A 340 -21.60 11.95 -9.14
N SER A 341 -22.25 11.63 -10.26
CA SER A 341 -23.25 12.49 -10.89
C SER A 341 -24.43 11.70 -11.47
N PHE A 342 -25.65 12.18 -11.27
CA PHE A 342 -26.83 11.57 -11.89
C PHE A 342 -27.04 12.10 -13.31
N SER A 343 -27.35 11.21 -14.25
CA SER A 343 -27.74 11.60 -15.61
C SER A 343 -29.03 12.44 -15.59
N SER A 344 -29.19 13.34 -16.56
CA SER A 344 -30.43 14.12 -16.73
C SER A 344 -31.66 13.27 -17.06
N ARG A 345 -31.46 12.00 -17.43
CA ARG A 345 -32.53 11.03 -17.73
C ARG A 345 -33.01 10.27 -16.49
N THR A 346 -32.29 10.36 -15.38
CA THR A 346 -32.65 9.67 -14.13
C THR A 346 -33.84 10.38 -13.47
N ASP A 347 -34.95 9.67 -13.31
CA ASP A 347 -36.14 10.20 -12.62
C ASP A 347 -35.96 10.14 -11.09
N LEU A 348 -35.27 11.15 -10.58
CA LEU A 348 -35.00 11.30 -9.14
C LEU A 348 -36.28 11.48 -8.31
N HIS A 349 -37.32 12.10 -8.88
CA HIS A 349 -38.58 12.33 -8.18
C HIS A 349 -39.28 10.99 -7.86
N THR A 350 -39.24 10.05 -8.78
CA THR A 350 -39.81 8.71 -8.55
C THR A 350 -39.07 7.97 -7.44
N ILE A 351 -37.73 8.05 -7.41
CA ILE A 351 -36.94 7.41 -6.34
C ILE A 351 -37.29 8.02 -4.96
N VAL A 352 -37.43 9.35 -4.86
CA VAL A 352 -37.84 10.01 -3.60
C VAL A 352 -39.27 9.60 -3.21
N ARG A 353 -40.19 9.49 -4.18
CA ARG A 353 -41.58 9.12 -3.93
C ARG A 353 -41.70 7.74 -3.27
N GLU A 354 -40.87 6.79 -3.69
CA GLU A 354 -40.83 5.46 -3.08
C GLU A 354 -40.42 5.49 -1.60
N GLN A 355 -39.68 6.50 -1.15
CA GLN A 355 -39.20 6.62 0.24
C GLN A 355 -40.22 7.26 1.20
N GLN A 356 -41.34 7.80 0.71
CA GLN A 356 -42.33 8.52 1.52
C GLN A 356 -42.98 7.67 2.62
N GLY A 357 -42.98 6.34 2.47
CA GLY A 357 -43.53 5.39 3.43
C GLY A 357 -42.60 5.01 4.59
N HIS A 358 -41.34 5.46 4.60
CA HIS A 358 -40.41 5.10 5.68
C HIS A 358 -40.76 5.82 6.99
N PRO A 359 -40.77 5.14 8.15
CA PRO A 359 -41.12 5.78 9.42
C PRO A 359 -40.16 6.90 9.84
N GLU A 360 -38.87 6.81 9.51
CA GLU A 360 -37.85 7.75 10.01
C GLU A 360 -37.55 8.93 9.08
N TRP A 361 -37.69 8.76 7.76
CA TRP A 361 -37.37 9.81 6.77
C TRP A 361 -38.49 10.08 5.78
N GLY A 362 -39.60 9.33 5.83
CA GLY A 362 -40.71 9.46 4.88
C GLY A 362 -41.35 10.85 4.91
N VAL A 363 -41.50 11.44 6.09
CA VAL A 363 -41.99 12.82 6.25
C VAL A 363 -41.08 13.82 5.52
N TYR A 364 -39.76 13.63 5.59
CA TYR A 364 -38.81 14.48 4.87
C TYR A 364 -38.89 14.26 3.36
N ALA A 365 -39.02 13.01 2.90
CA ALA A 365 -39.23 12.68 1.48
C ALA A 365 -40.54 13.27 0.93
N GLN A 366 -41.60 13.36 1.75
CA GLN A 366 -42.84 14.06 1.40
C GLN A 366 -42.59 15.57 1.21
N ARG A 367 -41.93 16.21 2.17
CA ARG A 367 -41.57 17.64 2.07
C ARG A 367 -40.62 17.95 0.91
N LEU A 368 -39.74 17.03 0.53
CA LEU A 368 -38.86 17.19 -0.64
C LEU A 368 -39.65 17.30 -1.95
N LEU A 369 -40.78 16.59 -2.06
CA LEU A 369 -41.63 16.57 -3.25
C LEU A 369 -42.71 17.65 -3.25
N ASP A 370 -42.96 18.28 -2.11
CA ASP A 370 -43.90 19.38 -1.96
C ASP A 370 -43.29 20.69 -2.52
N PRO A 371 -43.86 21.27 -3.60
CA PRO A 371 -43.39 22.52 -4.16
C PRO A 371 -43.45 23.70 -3.16
N GLU A 372 -44.40 23.69 -2.21
CA GLU A 372 -44.56 24.77 -1.22
C GLU A 372 -43.42 24.75 -0.18
N ALA A 373 -42.97 23.55 0.20
CA ALA A 373 -41.81 23.40 1.08
C ALA A 373 -40.50 23.86 0.40
N GLY A 374 -40.45 23.84 -0.94
CA GLY A 374 -39.35 24.37 -1.72
C GLY A 374 -37.99 23.76 -1.41
N LEU A 375 -37.91 22.53 -0.87
CA LEU A 375 -36.64 21.90 -0.46
C LEU A 375 -35.86 21.28 -1.62
N TRP A 376 -36.53 20.98 -2.73
CA TRP A 376 -35.93 20.27 -3.86
C TRP A 376 -34.81 21.06 -4.52
N ARG A 377 -33.72 20.37 -4.82
CA ARG A 377 -32.62 20.87 -5.63
C ARG A 377 -32.01 19.73 -6.44
N HIS A 378 -31.68 19.99 -7.70
CA HIS A 378 -30.91 19.00 -8.47
C HIS A 378 -29.51 18.79 -7.86
N PRO A 379 -29.08 17.53 -7.71
CA PRO A 379 -27.77 17.21 -7.12
C PRO A 379 -26.65 17.75 -8.00
N ARG A 380 -25.55 18.19 -7.38
CA ARG A 380 -24.34 18.59 -8.12
C ARG A 380 -23.43 17.40 -8.33
N GLY A 381 -22.97 17.19 -9.55
CA GLY A 381 -21.91 16.22 -9.83
C GLY A 381 -20.60 16.58 -9.11
N GLY A 382 -19.84 15.57 -8.72
CA GLY A 382 -18.49 15.72 -8.14
C GLY A 382 -17.37 15.76 -9.19
N GLY A 383 -17.66 15.37 -10.43
CA GLY A 383 -16.77 15.49 -11.58
C GLY A 383 -16.23 14.16 -12.11
N HIS A 384 -16.68 13.03 -11.56
CA HIS A 384 -16.26 11.69 -11.95
C HIS A 384 -17.44 10.91 -12.55
N ASP A 385 -17.18 10.20 -13.65
CA ASP A 385 -18.17 9.40 -14.38
C ASP A 385 -17.46 8.21 -15.06
N ASP A 386 -17.84 6.99 -14.68
CA ASP A 386 -17.34 5.75 -15.28
C ASP A 386 -18.02 5.42 -16.63
N ASN A 387 -19.05 6.19 -17.01
CA ASN A 387 -19.90 6.02 -18.19
C ASN A 387 -20.59 4.65 -18.28
N ALA A 388 -20.68 3.92 -17.17
CA ALA A 388 -21.26 2.59 -17.07
C ALA A 388 -22.43 2.55 -16.06
N HIS A 389 -22.25 3.20 -14.91
CA HIS A 389 -23.16 3.12 -13.77
C HIS A 389 -23.55 4.51 -13.26
N PRO A 390 -24.80 4.68 -12.77
CA PRO A 390 -25.17 5.84 -11.98
C PRO A 390 -24.54 5.75 -10.57
N PRO A 391 -24.55 6.86 -9.81
CA PRO A 391 -24.16 6.85 -8.40
C PRO A 391 -24.96 5.83 -7.59
N ILE A 392 -24.40 5.38 -6.47
CA ILE A 392 -25.03 4.45 -5.54
C ILE A 392 -26.29 5.09 -4.93
N HIS A 393 -27.46 4.51 -5.20
CA HIS A 393 -28.75 5.05 -4.79
C HIS A 393 -29.76 3.94 -4.48
N PRO A 394 -30.84 4.22 -3.71
CA PRO A 394 -31.86 3.22 -3.46
C PRO A 394 -32.70 2.95 -4.71
N THR A 395 -32.91 1.67 -5.02
CA THR A 395 -33.65 1.21 -6.21
C THR A 395 -34.97 0.53 -5.86
N LYS A 396 -35.16 0.19 -4.59
CA LYS A 396 -36.37 -0.40 -4.05
C LYS A 396 -36.56 0.04 -2.61
N PHE A 397 -37.78 0.42 -2.25
CA PHE A 397 -38.16 0.72 -0.87
C PHE A 397 -38.15 -0.53 0.02
N SER A 398 -37.63 -0.39 1.23
CA SER A 398 -37.83 -1.33 2.34
C SER A 398 -37.80 -0.59 3.68
N PRO A 399 -38.72 -0.88 4.61
CA PRO A 399 -38.61 -0.42 6.00
C PRO A 399 -37.63 -1.26 6.83
N GLY A 400 -36.95 -2.24 6.20
CA GLY A 400 -36.06 -3.21 6.84
C GLY A 400 -36.59 -4.64 6.68
N GLU A 401 -35.81 -5.51 6.05
CA GLU A 401 -36.18 -6.92 5.86
C GLU A 401 -35.91 -7.75 7.14
N SER A 402 -36.71 -8.78 7.36
CA SER A 402 -36.59 -9.65 8.55
C SER A 402 -35.25 -10.38 8.64
N GLY A 403 -34.59 -10.63 7.51
CA GLY A 403 -33.28 -11.29 7.43
C GLY A 403 -32.08 -10.35 7.48
N TRP A 404 -32.27 -9.03 7.53
CA TRP A 404 -31.15 -8.09 7.53
C TRP A 404 -30.38 -8.09 8.85
N SER A 405 -29.05 -8.13 8.75
CA SER A 405 -28.18 -7.82 9.88
C SER A 405 -28.26 -6.32 10.24
N GLN A 406 -27.70 -5.94 11.39
CA GLN A 406 -27.62 -4.53 11.76
C GLN A 406 -26.83 -3.71 10.71
N ASP A 407 -25.80 -4.29 10.11
CA ASP A 407 -24.97 -3.61 9.13
C ASP A 407 -25.70 -3.43 7.79
N HIS A 408 -26.56 -4.37 7.39
CA HIS A 408 -27.45 -4.20 6.24
C HIS A 408 -28.37 -2.98 6.43
N ARG A 409 -28.98 -2.86 7.63
CA ARG A 409 -29.85 -1.73 7.98
C ARG A 409 -29.09 -0.41 7.93
N LYS A 410 -27.93 -0.35 8.60
CA LYS A 410 -27.08 0.86 8.64
C LYS A 410 -26.64 1.30 7.25
N LEU A 411 -26.20 0.35 6.41
CA LEU A 411 -25.68 0.69 5.08
C LEU A 411 -26.79 1.12 4.13
N TYR A 412 -27.94 0.44 4.16
CA TYR A 412 -29.11 0.86 3.39
C TYR A 412 -29.61 2.24 3.82
N GLU A 413 -29.72 2.48 5.14
CA GLU A 413 -30.09 3.78 5.69
C GLU A 413 -29.12 4.89 5.24
N LEU A 414 -27.81 4.62 5.28
CA LEU A 414 -26.79 5.56 4.79
C LEU A 414 -27.04 5.91 3.32
N VAL A 415 -27.24 4.91 2.45
CA VAL A 415 -27.50 5.13 1.02
C VAL A 415 -28.76 5.95 0.80
N VAL A 416 -29.86 5.62 1.48
CA VAL A 416 -31.15 6.34 1.32
C VAL A 416 -31.04 7.77 1.82
N ARG A 417 -30.56 8.00 3.05
CA ARG A 417 -30.45 9.34 3.62
C ARG A 417 -29.45 10.20 2.84
N HIS A 418 -28.37 9.61 2.33
CA HIS A 418 -27.41 10.30 1.48
C HIS A 418 -28.05 10.75 0.16
N PHE A 419 -28.81 9.87 -0.49
CA PHE A 419 -29.57 10.21 -1.70
C PHE A 419 -30.57 11.35 -1.44
N LEU A 420 -31.37 11.27 -0.36
CA LEU A 420 -32.33 12.32 0.01
C LEU A 420 -31.63 13.66 0.32
N ALA A 421 -30.43 13.61 0.91
CA ALA A 421 -29.62 14.79 1.14
C ALA A 421 -29.14 15.44 -0.17
N CYS A 422 -28.68 14.64 -1.13
CA CYS A 422 -28.16 15.11 -2.42
C CYS A 422 -29.18 15.94 -3.20
N VAL A 423 -30.46 15.56 -3.11
CA VAL A 423 -31.58 16.24 -3.81
C VAL A 423 -32.21 17.37 -2.97
N SER A 424 -31.60 17.73 -1.85
CA SER A 424 -32.07 18.78 -0.94
C SER A 424 -31.25 20.07 -1.06
N LYS A 425 -31.80 21.16 -0.51
CA LYS A 425 -31.12 22.45 -0.37
C LYS A 425 -29.96 22.38 0.64
N PRO A 426 -28.93 23.23 0.45
CA PRO A 426 -27.88 23.42 1.46
C PRO A 426 -28.46 23.91 2.78
N ALA A 427 -27.81 23.58 3.89
CA ALA A 427 -28.07 24.25 5.15
C ALA A 427 -27.58 25.70 5.07
N VAL A 428 -28.34 26.62 5.67
CA VAL A 428 -28.05 28.06 5.69
C VAL A 428 -27.71 28.48 7.11
N GLY A 429 -26.62 29.23 7.26
CA GLY A 429 -26.15 29.68 8.56
C GLY A 429 -25.64 31.11 8.49
N ALA A 430 -25.83 31.86 9.57
CA ALA A 430 -25.21 33.16 9.76
C ALA A 430 -23.94 32.99 10.57
N GLU A 431 -22.80 33.39 10.00
CA GLU A 431 -21.50 33.43 10.66
C GLU A 431 -21.13 34.88 11.00
N THR A 432 -20.84 35.12 12.27
CA THR A 432 -20.42 36.42 12.79
C THR A 432 -18.98 36.31 13.27
N THR A 433 -18.09 37.05 12.64
CA THR A 433 -16.69 37.21 13.08
C THR A 433 -16.52 38.56 13.75
N VAL A 434 -15.97 38.57 14.95
CA VAL A 434 -15.68 39.77 15.72
C VAL A 434 -14.17 39.81 15.95
N GLU A 435 -13.54 40.91 15.53
CA GLU A 435 -12.13 41.18 15.76
C GLU A 435 -12.00 42.28 16.81
N ILE A 436 -11.05 42.10 17.74
CA ILE A 436 -10.75 43.04 18.81
C ILE A 436 -9.26 43.35 18.82
N ASP A 437 -8.92 44.57 19.22
CA ASP A 437 -7.56 45.03 19.51
C ASP A 437 -7.40 45.16 21.03
N ILE A 438 -6.32 44.58 21.56
CA ILE A 438 -5.86 44.78 22.94
C ILE A 438 -4.38 45.15 22.85
N ALA A 439 -4.02 46.37 23.26
CA ALA A 439 -2.64 46.87 23.24
C ALA A 439 -1.92 46.73 21.87
N GLY A 440 -2.65 46.84 20.76
CA GLY A 440 -2.13 46.67 19.40
C GLY A 440 -2.08 45.23 18.89
N GLU A 441 -2.51 44.26 19.70
CA GLU A 441 -2.63 42.85 19.30
C GLU A 441 -4.06 42.47 18.94
N LEU A 442 -4.20 41.74 17.84
CA LEU A 442 -5.51 41.39 17.29
C LEU A 442 -5.95 40.00 17.71
N PHE A 443 -7.23 39.88 18.08
CA PHE A 443 -7.87 38.62 18.39
C PHE A 443 -9.20 38.50 17.63
N SER A 444 -9.61 37.27 17.34
CA SER A 444 -10.84 36.99 16.59
C SER A 444 -11.69 35.93 17.27
N ALA A 445 -12.99 36.20 17.41
CA ALA A 445 -14.00 35.23 17.78
C ALA A 445 -14.94 34.98 16.58
N CYS A 446 -15.37 33.74 16.40
CA CYS A 446 -16.32 33.37 15.37
C CYS A 446 -17.51 32.63 16.00
N GLY A 447 -18.71 33.16 15.78
CA GLY A 447 -19.96 32.52 16.16
C GLY A 447 -20.76 32.14 14.93
N ARG A 448 -21.52 31.05 15.01
CA ARG A 448 -22.41 30.62 13.93
C ARG A 448 -23.75 30.14 14.47
N VAL A 449 -24.81 30.63 13.83
CA VAL A 449 -26.19 30.20 14.04
C VAL A 449 -26.71 29.54 12.78
N ILE A 450 -27.28 28.34 12.90
CA ILE A 450 -27.93 27.66 11.78
C ILE A 450 -29.32 28.26 11.64
N LEU A 451 -29.59 28.91 10.50
CA LEU A 451 -30.89 29.52 10.18
C LEU A 451 -31.85 28.46 9.61
N GLU A 452 -31.34 27.63 8.69
CA GLU A 452 -32.08 26.55 8.06
C GLU A 452 -31.24 25.28 8.02
N LYS A 453 -31.75 24.19 8.58
CA LYS A 453 -31.04 22.90 8.58
C LYS A 453 -31.09 22.20 7.22
N ASN A 454 -32.20 22.33 6.50
CA ASN A 454 -32.42 21.74 5.18
C ASN A 454 -31.95 20.28 5.12
N TYR A 455 -30.94 19.93 4.31
CA TYR A 455 -30.47 18.54 4.19
C TYR A 455 -29.99 17.91 5.52
N LEU A 456 -29.57 18.71 6.50
CA LEU A 456 -29.11 18.21 7.80
C LEU A 456 -30.23 17.57 8.63
N ASP A 457 -31.50 17.84 8.33
CA ASP A 457 -32.63 17.19 9.02
C ASP A 457 -32.74 15.70 8.65
N VAL A 458 -32.41 15.34 7.40
CA VAL A 458 -32.43 13.94 6.94
C VAL A 458 -31.07 13.26 7.07
N TYR A 459 -29.97 14.01 6.90
CA TYR A 459 -28.61 13.49 6.91
C TYR A 459 -27.92 13.64 8.27
N GLN A 460 -28.40 12.86 9.24
CA GLN A 460 -28.01 12.97 10.65
C GLN A 460 -26.55 12.52 10.95
N PHE A 461 -25.85 11.98 9.95
CA PHE A 461 -24.44 11.60 10.07
C PHE A 461 -23.49 12.82 10.06
N GLU A 462 -23.99 13.99 9.64
CA GLU A 462 -23.23 15.23 9.65
C GLU A 462 -23.86 16.24 10.58
N SER A 463 -23.03 16.88 11.41
CA SER A 463 -23.40 18.10 12.10
C SER A 463 -22.71 19.29 11.42
N TRP A 464 -23.32 20.47 11.50
CA TRP A 464 -22.61 21.70 11.16
C TRP A 464 -21.96 22.30 12.39
N GLY A 465 -22.35 21.92 13.61
CA GLY A 465 -21.92 22.57 14.86
C GLY A 465 -22.46 24.00 14.97
N GLY A 466 -21.88 24.80 15.87
CA GLY A 466 -22.16 26.23 15.99
C GLY A 466 -22.08 26.69 17.45
N SER A 467 -21.55 27.87 17.67
CA SER A 467 -21.55 28.55 18.96
C SER A 467 -22.16 29.94 18.78
N MET A 468 -23.08 30.31 19.67
CA MET A 468 -23.50 31.70 19.77
C MET A 468 -22.40 32.48 20.48
N ILE A 469 -22.12 33.68 19.97
CA ILE A 469 -21.27 34.66 20.64
C ILE A 469 -22.14 35.87 20.98
N PRO A 470 -21.80 36.64 22.02
CA PRO A 470 -22.48 37.90 22.33
C PRO A 470 -22.48 38.88 21.16
N THR A 471 -23.40 39.83 21.21
CA THR A 471 -23.49 40.92 20.24
C THR A 471 -22.40 41.95 20.52
N TYR A 472 -21.66 42.34 19.48
CA TYR A 472 -20.63 43.36 19.55
C TYR A 472 -20.88 44.45 18.50
N THR A 473 -20.50 45.68 18.82
CA THR A 473 -20.56 46.82 17.90
C THR A 473 -19.17 47.39 17.65
N VAL A 474 -18.90 47.83 16.42
CA VAL A 474 -17.59 48.42 16.08
C VAL A 474 -17.35 49.66 16.94
N GLY A 475 -16.16 49.77 17.52
CA GLY A 475 -15.77 50.80 18.47
C GLY A 475 -16.19 50.53 19.91
N GLN A 476 -16.95 49.47 20.19
CA GLN A 476 -17.26 49.06 21.56
C GLN A 476 -15.98 48.71 22.32
N GLN A 477 -15.88 49.18 23.55
CA GLN A 477 -14.80 48.86 24.46
C GLN A 477 -15.31 48.00 25.62
N PHE A 478 -14.52 47.01 26.01
CA PHE A 478 -14.81 46.17 27.17
C PHE A 478 -13.51 45.65 27.80
N ILE A 479 -13.60 45.17 29.03
CA ILE A 479 -12.50 44.50 29.71
C ILE A 479 -12.72 42.98 29.56
N PRO A 480 -11.78 42.21 29.00
CA PRO A 480 -11.85 40.76 28.96
C PRO A 480 -12.10 40.17 30.35
N THR A 481 -12.94 39.13 30.40
CA THR A 481 -13.18 38.39 31.64
C THR A 481 -11.96 37.56 32.03
N SER A 482 -11.26 37.02 31.04
CA SER A 482 -9.96 36.38 31.24
C SER A 482 -9.02 36.70 30.09
N LEU A 483 -7.76 36.92 30.42
CA LEU A 483 -6.66 36.94 29.48
C LEU A 483 -5.59 36.02 30.06
N THR A 484 -5.22 34.97 29.34
CA THR A 484 -4.24 33.98 29.81
C THR A 484 -3.15 33.74 28.77
N LEU A 485 -1.95 33.48 29.25
CA LEU A 485 -0.85 32.97 28.45
C LEU A 485 -0.81 31.45 28.61
N ASP A 486 -1.31 30.75 27.60
CA ASP A 486 -1.43 29.29 27.64
C ASP A 486 -0.24 28.67 26.93
N SER A 487 0.41 27.69 27.58
CA SER A 487 1.42 26.86 26.96
C SER A 487 0.77 25.65 26.27
N GLY A 488 1.20 25.35 25.05
CA GLY A 488 0.89 24.15 24.31
C GLY A 488 2.15 23.43 23.86
N VAL A 489 1.95 22.21 23.33
CA VAL A 489 3.02 21.40 22.75
C VAL A 489 2.53 20.86 21.42
N THR A 490 3.35 20.97 20.37
CA THR A 490 3.01 20.43 19.06
C THR A 490 2.83 18.91 19.13
N ARG A 491 1.85 18.39 18.38
CA ARG A 491 1.56 16.95 18.34
C ARG A 491 1.70 16.44 16.90
N PRO A 492 2.17 15.20 16.71
CA PRO A 492 2.20 14.60 15.40
C PRO A 492 0.78 14.34 14.87
N PRO A 493 0.61 14.14 13.56
CA PRO A 493 -0.65 13.65 13.01
C PRO A 493 -1.02 12.29 13.61
N PRO A 494 -2.32 11.94 13.72
CA PRO A 494 -2.72 10.61 14.16
C PRO A 494 -2.33 9.53 13.13
N LEU A 495 -2.24 8.28 13.58
CA LEU A 495 -2.21 7.11 12.69
C LEU A 495 -3.39 7.15 11.71
N LEU A 496 -3.17 6.63 10.49
CA LEU A 496 -4.21 6.59 9.45
C LEU A 496 -5.37 5.72 9.90
N SER A 497 -6.59 6.27 9.88
CA SER A 497 -7.80 5.43 9.87
C SER A 497 -8.00 4.79 8.49
N GLU A 498 -8.91 3.83 8.39
CA GLU A 498 -9.28 3.22 7.10
C GLU A 498 -9.83 4.24 6.11
N ALA A 499 -10.63 5.20 6.57
CA ALA A 499 -11.07 6.32 5.74
C ALA A 499 -9.91 7.24 5.29
N ASP A 500 -8.87 7.42 6.10
CA ASP A 500 -7.69 8.20 5.72
C ASP A 500 -6.83 7.45 4.71
N LEU A 501 -6.64 6.14 4.89
CA LEU A 501 -5.91 5.29 3.96
C LEU A 501 -6.60 5.23 2.58
N LEU A 502 -7.93 5.06 2.56
CA LEU A 502 -8.73 5.20 1.33
C LEU A 502 -8.53 6.57 0.69
N SER A 503 -8.48 7.65 1.48
CA SER A 503 -8.21 9.00 0.96
C SER A 503 -6.82 9.13 0.34
N CYS A 504 -5.81 8.51 0.94
CA CYS A 504 -4.45 8.49 0.40
C CYS A 504 -4.39 7.72 -0.92
N MET A 505 -5.01 6.54 -1.00
CA MET A 505 -5.04 5.72 -2.21
C MET A 505 -5.76 6.41 -3.36
N ASP A 506 -6.93 6.99 -3.08
CA ASP A 506 -7.76 7.76 -4.02
C ASP A 506 -7.01 8.98 -4.57
N LYS A 507 -6.42 9.79 -3.68
CA LYS A 507 -5.64 10.97 -4.06
C LYS A 507 -4.46 10.63 -4.98
N GLU A 508 -3.80 9.50 -4.74
CA GLU A 508 -2.63 9.08 -5.50
C GLU A 508 -2.98 8.20 -6.71
N GLY A 509 -4.27 7.89 -6.92
CA GLY A 509 -4.75 7.14 -8.07
C GLY A 509 -4.31 5.67 -8.11
N ILE A 510 -4.30 5.00 -6.95
CA ILE A 510 -4.00 3.56 -6.85
C ILE A 510 -5.19 2.77 -6.29
N GLY A 511 -5.40 1.53 -6.76
CA GLY A 511 -6.55 0.73 -6.34
C GLY A 511 -7.87 1.20 -6.96
N THR A 512 -7.82 1.74 -8.19
CA THR A 512 -8.98 2.15 -9.00
C THR A 512 -9.89 0.96 -9.33
N ASP A 513 -11.04 1.21 -9.95
CA ASP A 513 -12.04 0.17 -10.26
C ASP A 513 -12.57 -0.55 -9.00
N ALA A 514 -12.75 0.19 -7.91
CA ALA A 514 -13.22 -0.34 -6.63
C ALA A 514 -12.38 -1.54 -6.11
N THR A 515 -11.05 -1.46 -6.18
CA THR A 515 -10.14 -2.52 -5.68
C THR A 515 -9.41 -2.16 -4.38
N MET A 516 -9.60 -0.94 -3.85
CA MET A 516 -8.89 -0.48 -2.64
C MET A 516 -9.10 -1.41 -1.42
N HIS A 517 -10.33 -1.86 -1.18
CA HIS A 517 -10.64 -2.76 -0.06
C HIS A 517 -9.86 -4.08 -0.11
N ASP A 518 -9.65 -4.63 -1.31
CA ASP A 518 -8.89 -5.88 -1.49
C ASP A 518 -7.40 -5.68 -1.14
N HIS A 519 -6.83 -4.53 -1.51
CA HIS A 519 -5.45 -4.21 -1.19
C HIS A 519 -5.24 -3.96 0.31
N ILE A 520 -6.17 -3.24 0.95
CA ILE A 520 -6.16 -3.01 2.40
C ILE A 520 -6.30 -4.35 3.15
N LYS A 521 -7.24 -5.20 2.74
CA LYS A 521 -7.42 -6.53 3.33
C LYS A 521 -6.16 -7.38 3.20
N LYS A 522 -5.52 -7.41 2.03
CA LYS A 522 -4.26 -8.15 1.82
C LYS A 522 -3.13 -7.71 2.74
N LEU A 523 -3.07 -6.44 3.16
CA LEU A 523 -2.08 -5.99 4.15
C LEU A 523 -2.29 -6.64 5.52
N LEU A 524 -3.55 -6.74 5.93
CA LEU A 524 -3.94 -7.34 7.21
C LEU A 524 -3.75 -8.86 7.17
N ASP A 525 -4.23 -9.53 6.11
CA ASP A 525 -4.11 -10.98 5.94
C ASP A 525 -2.64 -11.46 5.89
N ARG A 526 -1.72 -10.58 5.44
CA ARG A 526 -0.28 -10.85 5.36
C ARG A 526 0.51 -10.35 6.57
N PHE A 527 -0.17 -9.84 7.60
CA PHE A 527 0.44 -9.32 8.81
C PHE A 527 1.49 -8.23 8.57
N TYR A 528 1.31 -7.38 7.55
CA TYR A 528 2.17 -6.21 7.32
C TYR A 528 1.72 -4.98 8.07
N ALA A 529 0.44 -4.90 8.38
CA ALA A 529 -0.13 -3.91 9.28
C ALA A 529 -1.14 -4.60 10.20
N THR A 530 -1.38 -3.99 11.35
CA THR A 530 -2.51 -4.32 12.21
C THR A 530 -3.49 -3.16 12.21
N LYS A 531 -4.76 -3.47 12.51
CA LYS A 531 -5.83 -2.49 12.63
C LYS A 531 -6.44 -2.57 14.03
N ASP A 532 -6.50 -1.44 14.71
CA ASP A 532 -7.08 -1.36 16.06
C ASP A 532 -8.62 -1.27 16.05
N ALA A 533 -9.23 -1.28 17.24
CA ALA A 533 -10.69 -1.14 17.41
C ALA A 533 -11.26 0.23 16.97
N SER A 534 -10.38 1.21 16.74
CA SER A 534 -10.71 2.53 16.18
C SER A 534 -10.45 2.59 14.68
N THR A 535 -10.22 1.45 14.01
CA THR A 535 -9.93 1.31 12.58
C THR A 535 -8.64 2.01 12.12
N ARG A 536 -7.68 2.23 13.03
CA ARG A 536 -6.39 2.84 12.73
C ARG A 536 -5.32 1.80 12.46
N PHE A 537 -4.44 2.10 11.51
CA PHE A 537 -3.37 1.20 11.07
C PHE A 537 -2.05 1.51 11.76
N THR A 538 -1.38 0.45 12.20
CA THR A 538 0.01 0.48 12.65
C THR A 538 0.78 -0.55 11.82
N PRO A 539 1.97 -0.22 11.28
CA PRO A 539 2.78 -1.23 10.60
C PRO A 539 3.25 -2.28 11.61
N THR A 540 3.37 -3.53 11.19
CA THR A 540 4.10 -4.52 11.97
C THR A 540 5.59 -4.35 11.74
N ASN A 541 6.42 -4.92 12.62
CA ASN A 541 7.87 -4.99 12.41
C ASN A 541 8.24 -5.56 11.03
N LEU A 542 7.48 -6.55 10.54
CA LEU A 542 7.69 -7.12 9.21
C LEU A 542 7.35 -6.13 8.10
N GLY A 543 6.22 -5.43 8.21
CA GLY A 543 5.82 -4.42 7.23
C GLY A 543 6.81 -3.25 7.17
N GLU A 544 7.25 -2.76 8.33
CA GLU A 544 8.25 -1.70 8.45
C GLU A 544 9.60 -2.11 7.88
N ALA A 545 10.11 -3.31 8.23
CA ALA A 545 11.37 -3.83 7.72
C ALA A 545 11.38 -3.97 6.18
N LEU A 546 10.28 -4.40 5.59
CA LEU A 546 10.16 -4.51 4.13
C LEU A 546 10.21 -3.13 3.46
N VAL A 547 9.44 -2.15 3.96
CA VAL A 547 9.45 -0.78 3.41
C VAL A 547 10.84 -0.14 3.56
N MET A 548 11.44 -0.24 4.74
CA MET A 548 12.79 0.25 5.03
C MET A 548 13.84 -0.38 4.10
N GLY A 549 13.85 -1.71 3.99
CA GLY A 549 14.85 -2.41 3.21
C GLY A 549 14.79 -2.12 1.71
N TYR A 550 13.59 -1.85 1.16
CA TYR A 550 13.45 -1.40 -0.22
C TYR A 550 13.74 0.10 -0.40
N ASP A 551 13.40 0.96 0.57
CA ASP A 551 13.72 2.40 0.50
C ASP A 551 15.24 2.65 0.51
N ASP A 552 15.97 1.90 1.33
CA ASP A 552 17.44 1.96 1.45
C ASP A 552 18.19 1.56 0.17
N MET A 553 17.51 0.96 -0.81
CA MET A 553 18.10 0.67 -2.13
C MET A 553 18.12 1.89 -3.05
N GLY A 554 17.53 3.03 -2.64
CA GLY A 554 17.59 4.30 -3.37
C GLY A 554 16.47 4.54 -4.38
N TYR A 555 15.53 3.61 -4.55
CA TYR A 555 14.33 3.80 -5.37
C TYR A 555 13.08 3.42 -4.59
N LYS A 556 12.11 4.34 -4.59
CA LYS A 556 10.95 4.29 -3.68
C LYS A 556 9.84 3.41 -4.23
N LEU A 557 10.03 2.08 -4.25
CA LEU A 557 8.99 1.12 -4.67
C LEU A 557 7.71 1.22 -3.83
N TRP A 558 7.83 1.64 -2.57
CA TRP A 558 6.70 1.84 -1.66
C TRP A 558 5.95 3.15 -1.93
N LYS A 559 6.43 4.02 -2.83
CA LYS A 559 5.68 5.19 -3.28
C LYS A 559 4.69 4.81 -4.37
N PRO A 560 3.51 5.46 -4.42
CA PRO A 560 2.42 5.05 -5.30
C PRO A 560 2.67 5.33 -6.79
N TYR A 561 3.69 6.13 -7.13
CA TYR A 561 3.87 6.69 -8.48
C TYR A 561 3.94 5.65 -9.60
N LEU A 562 4.66 4.55 -9.39
CA LEU A 562 4.76 3.48 -10.40
C LEU A 562 3.40 2.81 -10.60
N ARG A 563 2.70 2.49 -9.51
CA ARG A 563 1.37 1.88 -9.58
C ARG A 563 0.35 2.81 -10.21
N ALA A 564 0.34 4.10 -9.84
CA ALA A 564 -0.53 5.10 -10.45
C ALA A 564 -0.29 5.25 -11.96
N GLY A 565 0.98 5.12 -12.40
CA GLY A 565 1.33 5.00 -13.81
C GLY A 565 0.67 3.79 -14.48
N MET A 566 0.77 2.61 -13.84
CA MET A 566 0.12 1.39 -14.30
C MET A 566 -1.41 1.59 -14.41
N GLU A 567 -2.10 2.05 -13.36
CA GLU A 567 -3.56 2.23 -13.39
C GLU A 567 -4.02 3.16 -14.53
N ARG A 568 -3.27 4.24 -14.81
CA ARG A 568 -3.56 5.12 -15.97
C ARG A 568 -3.39 4.41 -17.31
N ASP A 569 -2.41 3.52 -17.43
CA ASP A 569 -2.25 2.71 -18.63
C ASP A 569 -3.36 1.67 -18.78
N MET A 570 -3.82 1.04 -17.69
CA MET A 570 -5.00 0.16 -17.70
C MET A 570 -6.25 0.93 -18.14
N LYS A 571 -6.45 2.15 -17.63
CA LYS A 571 -7.53 3.04 -18.08
C LYS A 571 -7.43 3.35 -19.58
N SER A 572 -6.23 3.65 -20.07
CA SER A 572 -5.98 3.89 -21.50
C SER A 572 -6.32 2.67 -22.38
N ILE A 573 -6.08 1.45 -21.89
CA ILE A 573 -6.53 0.23 -22.58
C ILE A 573 -8.06 0.18 -22.63
N SER A 574 -8.75 0.45 -21.51
CA SER A 574 -10.22 0.42 -21.44
C SER A 574 -10.90 1.43 -22.36
N GLU A 575 -10.22 2.54 -22.66
CA GLU A 575 -10.65 3.59 -23.59
C GLU A 575 -10.26 3.32 -25.05
N GLY A 576 -9.49 2.25 -25.31
CA GLY A 576 -8.99 1.90 -26.65
C GLY A 576 -7.85 2.79 -27.16
N THR A 577 -7.23 3.60 -26.30
CA THR A 577 -6.16 4.54 -26.68
C THR A 577 -4.76 3.92 -26.62
N LYS A 578 -4.58 2.82 -25.87
CA LYS A 578 -3.36 1.99 -25.85
C LYS A 578 -3.69 0.51 -26.01
N SER A 579 -2.76 -0.26 -26.56
CA SER A 579 -2.92 -1.71 -26.67
C SER A 579 -2.41 -2.45 -25.41
N LYS A 580 -3.04 -3.57 -25.06
CA LYS A 580 -2.59 -4.45 -23.96
C LYS A 580 -1.12 -4.87 -24.11
N VAL A 581 -0.71 -5.23 -25.33
CA VAL A 581 0.64 -5.74 -25.61
C VAL A 581 1.71 -4.69 -25.35
N GLU A 582 1.48 -3.45 -25.81
CA GLU A 582 2.38 -2.31 -25.59
C GLU A 582 2.54 -2.01 -24.10
N VAL A 583 1.42 -1.90 -23.38
CA VAL A 583 1.42 -1.60 -21.94
C VAL A 583 2.14 -2.68 -21.14
N LEU A 584 1.87 -3.96 -21.43
CA LEU A 584 2.56 -5.08 -20.79
C LEU A 584 4.07 -5.03 -21.01
N ALA A 585 4.52 -4.83 -22.25
CA ALA A 585 5.94 -4.79 -22.58
C ALA A 585 6.67 -3.69 -21.80
N ASN A 586 6.11 -2.48 -21.78
CA ASN A 586 6.69 -1.33 -21.10
C ASN A 586 6.76 -1.54 -19.57
N ILE A 587 5.63 -1.93 -18.95
CA ILE A 587 5.55 -2.11 -17.50
C ILE A 587 6.45 -3.25 -17.03
N LEU A 588 6.42 -4.40 -17.72
CA LEU A 588 7.24 -5.55 -17.33
C LEU A 588 8.73 -5.28 -17.53
N GLN A 589 9.12 -4.53 -18.56
CA GLN A 589 10.51 -4.10 -18.73
C GLN A 589 10.98 -3.21 -17.57
N GLN A 590 10.19 -2.20 -17.21
CA GLN A 590 10.51 -1.29 -16.11
C GLN A 590 10.61 -2.04 -14.77
N MET A 591 9.62 -2.89 -14.47
CA MET A 591 9.58 -3.62 -13.21
C MET A 591 10.63 -4.72 -13.14
N LYS A 592 11.01 -5.32 -14.26
CA LYS A 592 12.16 -6.23 -14.33
C LYS A 592 13.46 -5.52 -14.00
N ALA A 593 13.66 -4.28 -14.47
CA ALA A 593 14.84 -3.50 -14.12
C ALA A 593 14.89 -3.23 -12.60
N CYS A 594 13.78 -2.79 -12.00
CA CYS A 594 13.67 -2.62 -10.56
C CYS A 594 13.94 -3.93 -9.79
N PHE A 595 13.42 -5.06 -10.27
CA PHE A 595 13.63 -6.36 -9.65
C PHE A 595 15.11 -6.80 -9.69
N LEU A 596 15.78 -6.62 -10.82
CA LEU A 596 17.20 -6.96 -10.97
C LEU A 596 18.06 -6.11 -10.05
N ASP A 597 17.75 -4.81 -9.93
CA ASP A 597 18.42 -3.92 -9.00
C ASP A 597 18.18 -4.34 -7.54
N ALA A 598 16.93 -4.66 -7.16
CA ALA A 598 16.60 -5.17 -5.83
C ALA A 598 17.39 -6.41 -5.45
N ARG A 599 17.61 -7.28 -6.45
CA ARG A 599 18.39 -8.50 -6.28
C ARG A 599 19.88 -8.23 -6.08
N LEU A 600 20.44 -7.20 -6.73
CA LEU A 600 21.82 -6.76 -6.52
C LEU A 600 21.98 -6.14 -5.12
N ASN A 601 21.00 -5.34 -4.70
CA ASN A 601 20.99 -4.63 -3.42
C ASN A 601 20.33 -5.41 -2.27
N LYS A 602 20.16 -6.73 -2.42
CA LYS A 602 19.46 -7.62 -1.46
C LYS A 602 19.98 -7.54 -0.01
N VAL A 603 21.23 -7.11 0.18
CA VAL A 603 21.84 -6.93 1.50
C VAL A 603 21.05 -5.91 2.33
N LYS A 604 20.46 -4.88 1.69
CA LYS A 604 19.61 -3.89 2.37
C LYS A 604 18.36 -4.47 3.00
N LEU A 605 17.72 -5.45 2.34
CA LEU A 605 16.60 -6.19 2.94
C LEU A 605 17.05 -6.99 4.16
N LEU A 606 18.22 -7.63 4.09
CA LEU A 606 18.75 -8.39 5.22
C LEU A 606 19.15 -7.48 6.39
N GLU A 607 19.73 -6.30 6.11
CA GLU A 607 20.06 -5.28 7.11
C GLU A 607 18.80 -4.77 7.81
N ALA A 608 17.77 -4.38 7.05
CA ALA A 608 16.50 -3.90 7.61
C ALA A 608 15.77 -4.98 8.42
N MET A 609 15.73 -6.22 7.94
CA MET A 609 15.16 -7.34 8.71
C MET A 609 15.90 -7.60 10.02
N ALA A 610 17.22 -7.47 10.04
CA ALA A 610 18.04 -7.69 11.24
C ALA A 610 17.84 -6.64 12.35
N ILE A 611 17.22 -5.50 12.05
CA ILE A 611 16.83 -4.51 13.07
C ILE A 611 15.72 -5.05 13.97
N PHE A 612 14.81 -5.85 13.41
CA PHE A 612 13.58 -6.27 14.09
C PHE A 612 13.52 -7.78 14.41
N PHE A 613 14.28 -8.60 13.69
CA PHE A 613 14.20 -10.06 13.79
C PHE A 613 15.58 -10.67 14.04
N GLU A 614 15.61 -11.67 14.92
CA GLU A 614 16.81 -12.44 15.18
C GLU A 614 17.19 -13.26 13.93
N ARG A 615 18.48 -13.27 13.60
CA ARG A 615 18.97 -14.17 12.56
C ARG A 615 18.75 -15.61 13.02
N SER A 616 18.26 -16.42 12.11
CA SER A 616 18.13 -17.84 12.37
C SER A 616 19.52 -18.46 12.53
N ASN A 617 19.79 -19.05 13.69
CA ASN A 617 20.97 -19.88 13.94
C ASN A 617 20.99 -21.17 13.07
N ARG A 618 20.05 -21.31 12.12
CA ARG A 618 20.04 -22.33 11.08
C ARG A 618 21.15 -22.17 10.04
N SER A 619 21.97 -21.12 10.13
CA SER A 619 23.22 -20.97 9.37
C SER A 619 24.44 -21.00 10.31
N GLY A 620 24.73 -22.20 10.82
CA GLY A 620 25.95 -22.49 11.58
C GLY A 620 26.36 -23.97 11.58
N SER A 621 25.68 -24.85 10.84
CA SER A 621 25.96 -26.30 10.81
C SER A 621 26.31 -26.87 9.43
N ASP A 622 26.51 -26.03 8.41
CA ASP A 622 27.05 -26.46 7.11
C ASP A 622 28.46 -25.89 6.80
N GLU A 623 29.02 -25.01 7.64
CA GLU A 623 30.43 -24.55 7.53
C GLU A 623 31.41 -25.30 8.46
N LEU A 624 30.93 -26.23 9.31
CA LEU A 624 31.78 -27.00 10.23
C LEU A 624 32.17 -28.41 9.73
N HIS A 625 31.97 -28.72 8.44
CA HIS A 625 32.49 -29.95 7.81
C HIS A 625 33.29 -29.66 6.52
N ALA A 626 34.06 -28.57 6.51
CA ALA A 626 35.16 -28.39 5.55
C ALA A 626 36.43 -29.16 5.96
N THR A 627 36.30 -30.28 6.67
CA THR A 627 37.38 -31.20 7.07
C THR A 627 37.17 -32.59 6.49
N GLY A 628 36.54 -32.70 5.33
CA GLY A 628 36.55 -33.96 4.58
C GLY A 628 37.97 -34.27 4.11
N GLU A 629 38.43 -35.51 4.28
CA GLU A 629 39.74 -35.93 3.81
C GLU A 629 39.83 -35.82 2.28
N VAL A 630 40.93 -35.23 1.79
CA VAL A 630 41.16 -35.00 0.36
C VAL A 630 41.36 -36.34 -0.35
N VAL A 631 40.54 -36.59 -1.37
CA VAL A 631 40.60 -37.84 -2.15
C VAL A 631 41.38 -37.64 -3.45
N ARG A 632 41.13 -36.53 -4.16
CA ARG A 632 41.82 -36.19 -5.43
C ARG A 632 41.59 -34.73 -5.82
N ARG A 633 42.37 -34.23 -6.77
CA ARG A 633 42.05 -32.97 -7.46
C ARG A 633 40.78 -33.14 -8.31
N CYS A 634 39.92 -32.13 -8.33
CA CYS A 634 38.69 -32.15 -9.13
C CYS A 634 39.01 -32.22 -10.62
N GLY A 635 38.57 -33.28 -11.30
CA GLY A 635 38.78 -33.44 -12.74
C GLY A 635 37.98 -32.47 -13.62
N LEU A 636 36.93 -31.83 -13.07
CA LEU A 636 36.04 -30.93 -13.82
C LEU A 636 36.52 -29.48 -13.81
N CYS A 637 36.83 -28.92 -12.64
CA CYS A 637 37.34 -27.54 -12.54
C CYS A 637 38.86 -27.46 -12.45
N GLN A 638 39.56 -28.52 -12.02
CA GLN A 638 41.02 -28.55 -11.78
C GLN A 638 41.57 -27.54 -10.75
N GLU A 639 40.73 -26.64 -10.25
CA GLU A 639 41.07 -25.55 -9.32
C GLU A 639 40.86 -25.89 -7.84
N SER A 640 40.09 -26.92 -7.52
CA SER A 640 39.78 -27.31 -6.13
C SER A 640 39.89 -28.82 -5.91
N ASP A 641 40.05 -29.22 -4.66
CA ASP A 641 40.10 -30.64 -4.29
C ASP A 641 38.70 -31.24 -4.14
N MET A 642 38.62 -32.55 -4.29
CA MET A 642 37.43 -33.34 -3.96
C MET A 642 37.66 -34.07 -2.65
N VAL A 643 36.69 -33.94 -1.75
CA VAL A 643 36.77 -34.46 -0.38
C VAL A 643 35.65 -35.45 -0.10
N LEU A 644 35.94 -36.48 0.70
CA LEU A 644 34.93 -37.43 1.17
C LEU A 644 34.00 -36.75 2.17
N ARG A 645 32.68 -36.91 1.99
CA ARG A 645 31.62 -36.32 2.81
C ARG A 645 30.56 -37.37 3.12
N LYS A 646 29.97 -37.24 4.31
CA LYS A 646 28.77 -37.99 4.71
C LYS A 646 27.59 -37.02 4.72
N ASN A 647 26.52 -37.34 3.99
CA ASN A 647 25.33 -36.50 3.91
C ASN A 647 24.43 -36.69 5.14
N ARG A 648 23.49 -35.76 5.35
CA ARG A 648 22.49 -35.81 6.43
C ARG A 648 21.65 -37.09 6.41
N ASP A 649 21.46 -37.69 5.23
CA ASP A 649 20.74 -38.97 5.05
C ASP A 649 21.61 -40.21 5.39
N GLY A 650 22.85 -40.01 5.85
CA GLY A 650 23.78 -41.07 6.25
C GLY A 650 24.63 -41.67 5.13
N HIS A 651 24.33 -41.38 3.85
CA HIS A 651 25.08 -41.85 2.68
C HIS A 651 26.36 -41.03 2.43
N PHE A 652 27.35 -41.64 1.77
CA PHE A 652 28.63 -41.01 1.47
C PHE A 652 28.72 -40.49 0.02
N MET A 653 29.45 -39.40 -0.17
CA MET A 653 29.79 -38.86 -1.48
C MET A 653 31.18 -38.22 -1.45
N VAL A 654 31.83 -38.09 -2.61
CA VAL A 654 33.08 -37.35 -2.77
C VAL A 654 32.79 -36.13 -3.63
N GLY A 655 32.82 -34.93 -3.04
CA GLY A 655 32.36 -33.68 -3.67
C GLY A 655 33.47 -32.63 -3.79
N CYS A 656 33.39 -31.79 -4.82
CA CYS A 656 34.33 -30.68 -5.02
C CYS A 656 34.16 -29.58 -3.95
N LEU A 657 35.28 -29.09 -3.40
CA LEU A 657 35.30 -27.95 -2.47
C LEU A 657 34.84 -26.64 -3.11
N GLY A 658 34.95 -26.50 -4.44
CA GLY A 658 34.49 -25.32 -5.18
C GLY A 658 32.97 -25.26 -5.38
N PHE A 659 32.17 -26.05 -4.67
CA PHE A 659 30.71 -25.94 -4.70
C PHE A 659 30.26 -24.63 -4.02
N PRO A 660 29.27 -23.88 -4.57
CA PRO A 660 28.37 -24.25 -5.66
C PRO A 660 28.88 -23.98 -7.08
N GLN A 661 30.03 -23.34 -7.25
CA GLN A 661 30.59 -22.93 -8.56
C GLN A 661 31.02 -24.15 -9.40
N CYS A 662 31.47 -25.23 -8.75
CA CYS A 662 31.75 -26.53 -9.34
C CYS A 662 30.89 -27.62 -8.68
N ARG A 663 29.97 -28.21 -9.44
CA ARG A 663 29.05 -29.26 -8.95
C ARG A 663 29.57 -30.69 -9.15
N ASN A 664 30.88 -30.86 -9.34
CA ASN A 664 31.46 -32.18 -9.56
C ASN A 664 31.37 -33.03 -8.28
N ALA A 665 30.81 -34.23 -8.40
CA ALA A 665 30.59 -35.14 -7.30
C ALA A 665 30.56 -36.60 -7.77
N VAL A 666 31.18 -37.48 -6.99
CA VAL A 666 31.09 -38.95 -7.13
C VAL A 666 30.24 -39.47 -5.97
N TRP A 667 29.10 -40.07 -6.30
CA TRP A 667 28.20 -40.64 -5.30
C TRP A 667 28.59 -42.09 -5.03
N LEU A 668 28.72 -42.45 -3.76
CA LEU A 668 29.13 -43.80 -3.36
C LEU A 668 27.91 -44.72 -3.23
N PRO A 669 28.09 -46.06 -3.27
CA PRO A 669 27.00 -47.01 -3.14
C PRO A 669 26.20 -46.80 -1.84
N GLY A 670 24.88 -46.97 -1.90
CA GLY A 670 24.01 -46.83 -0.73
C GLY A 670 24.34 -47.80 0.41
N SER A 671 24.90 -48.97 0.06
CA SER A 671 25.30 -50.03 1.00
C SER A 671 26.54 -49.71 1.84
N VAL A 672 27.22 -48.58 1.59
CA VAL A 672 28.39 -48.15 2.36
C VAL A 672 27.96 -47.69 3.75
N SER A 673 28.38 -48.42 4.79
CA SER A 673 28.18 -48.04 6.20
C SER A 673 29.28 -47.13 6.75
N GLU A 674 30.53 -47.33 6.34
CA GLU A 674 31.68 -46.52 6.74
C GLU A 674 32.61 -46.33 5.53
N ALA A 675 33.22 -45.16 5.41
CA ALA A 675 34.22 -44.84 4.39
C ALA A 675 35.27 -43.90 5.00
N VAL A 676 36.55 -44.23 4.84
CA VAL A 676 37.69 -43.46 5.38
C VAL A 676 38.76 -43.35 4.31
N VAL A 677 39.32 -42.16 4.07
CA VAL A 677 40.39 -41.97 3.11
C VAL A 677 41.70 -42.46 3.71
N THR A 678 42.48 -43.20 2.93
CA THR A 678 43.76 -43.76 3.37
C THR A 678 44.92 -42.97 2.79
N THR A 679 46.13 -43.18 3.33
CA THR A 679 47.36 -42.61 2.77
C THR A 679 47.84 -43.34 1.51
N ASN A 680 47.22 -44.46 1.14
CA ASN A 680 47.59 -45.24 -0.05
C ASN A 680 47.11 -44.53 -1.32
N ILE A 681 48.00 -44.38 -2.30
CA ILE A 681 47.68 -43.71 -3.58
C ILE A 681 47.45 -44.78 -4.66
N CYS A 682 46.46 -44.56 -5.52
CA CYS A 682 46.21 -45.40 -6.67
C CYS A 682 47.33 -45.24 -7.72
N ASN A 683 47.96 -46.36 -8.10
CA ASN A 683 49.04 -46.38 -9.11
C ASN A 683 48.55 -46.28 -10.56
N PHE A 684 47.23 -46.31 -10.80
CA PHE A 684 46.64 -46.38 -12.15
C PHE A 684 45.93 -45.10 -12.58
N CYS A 685 45.39 -44.32 -11.64
CA CYS A 685 44.58 -43.14 -11.96
C CYS A 685 45.43 -41.87 -12.09
N THR A 686 45.34 -41.21 -13.24
CA THR A 686 45.96 -39.90 -13.50
C THR A 686 44.90 -38.86 -13.93
N PRO A 687 45.08 -37.56 -13.63
CA PRO A 687 46.16 -36.99 -12.81
C PRO A 687 46.01 -37.40 -11.34
N GLY A 688 47.13 -37.80 -10.73
CA GLY A 688 47.23 -38.18 -9.32
C GLY A 688 47.79 -37.04 -8.45
N PRO A 689 47.80 -37.20 -7.12
CA PRO A 689 47.41 -38.40 -6.39
C PRO A 689 45.89 -38.59 -6.32
N VAL A 690 45.44 -39.85 -6.42
CA VAL A 690 44.09 -40.29 -6.03
C VAL A 690 44.24 -41.23 -4.84
N TYR A 691 43.83 -40.78 -3.67
CA TYR A 691 43.90 -41.56 -2.43
C TYR A 691 42.81 -42.64 -2.41
N LEU A 692 43.19 -43.86 -2.01
CA LEU A 692 42.27 -44.99 -1.86
C LEU A 692 41.39 -44.78 -0.63
N ILE A 693 40.15 -45.24 -0.71
CA ILE A 693 39.17 -45.16 0.37
C ILE A 693 38.93 -46.58 0.89
N GLN A 694 39.05 -46.77 2.21
CA GLN A 694 38.63 -47.99 2.88
C GLN A 694 37.11 -47.94 3.07
N PHE A 695 36.40 -48.79 2.33
CA PHE A 695 34.95 -48.95 2.44
C PHE A 695 34.62 -50.12 3.36
N LYS A 696 33.57 -49.94 4.14
CA LYS A 696 32.86 -51.01 4.85
C LYS A 696 31.40 -51.01 4.45
N PHE A 697 30.99 -52.08 3.78
CA PHE A 697 29.64 -52.29 3.28
C PHE A 697 28.81 -53.07 4.29
N ARG A 698 27.50 -52.82 4.29
CA ARG A 698 26.52 -53.63 5.01
C ARG A 698 26.40 -54.97 4.30
N GLN A 699 26.85 -56.05 4.93
CA GLN A 699 26.96 -57.39 4.31
C GLN A 699 25.63 -57.90 3.72
N LEU A 700 24.48 -57.52 4.30
CA LEU A 700 23.15 -57.91 3.81
C LEU A 700 22.69 -57.11 2.57
N GLU A 701 23.39 -56.03 2.21
CA GLU A 701 23.07 -55.13 1.11
C GLU A 701 24.08 -55.24 -0.06
N ILE A 702 25.03 -56.18 0.01
CA ILE A 702 25.96 -56.52 -1.09
C ILE A 702 25.88 -58.02 -1.42
N PRO A 703 26.19 -58.45 -2.66
CA PRO A 703 26.13 -59.87 -3.01
C PRO A 703 27.14 -60.72 -2.22
N PRO A 704 26.84 -62.00 -1.92
CA PRO A 704 27.61 -62.83 -1.00
C PRO A 704 29.05 -63.12 -1.44
N ASN A 705 29.39 -62.89 -2.70
CA ASN A 705 30.74 -63.04 -3.26
C ASN A 705 31.62 -61.79 -3.11
N TYR A 706 31.12 -60.68 -2.54
CA TYR A 706 31.89 -59.47 -2.27
C TYR A 706 32.24 -59.35 -0.79
N SER A 707 33.44 -58.85 -0.51
CA SER A 707 33.90 -58.59 0.86
C SER A 707 33.17 -57.36 1.44
N ALA A 708 32.71 -57.45 2.69
CA ALA A 708 32.21 -56.29 3.43
C ALA A 708 33.28 -55.20 3.60
N ASN A 709 34.57 -55.53 3.57
CA ASN A 709 35.64 -54.55 3.64
C ASN A 709 36.40 -54.51 2.31
N HIS A 710 36.46 -53.33 1.67
CA HIS A 710 37.13 -53.14 0.38
C HIS A 710 37.95 -51.86 0.38
N LEU A 711 39.23 -51.95 0.00
CA LEU A 711 40.05 -50.78 -0.22
C LEU A 711 39.97 -50.41 -1.69
N GLY A 712 39.30 -49.30 -2.02
CA GLY A 712 38.95 -49.00 -3.40
C GLY A 712 39.31 -47.61 -3.90
N CYS A 713 39.41 -47.49 -5.24
CA CYS A 713 39.74 -46.23 -5.92
C CYS A 713 38.51 -45.63 -6.61
N ILE A 714 38.18 -44.38 -6.29
CA ILE A 714 37.10 -43.65 -6.96
C ILE A 714 37.50 -43.02 -8.31
N GLY A 715 38.76 -43.22 -8.74
CA GLY A 715 39.29 -42.65 -9.98
C GLY A 715 38.84 -43.37 -11.25
N GLY A 716 38.04 -44.44 -11.13
CA GLY A 716 37.45 -45.20 -12.24
C GLY A 716 38.20 -46.48 -12.62
N CYS A 717 39.31 -46.82 -11.94
CA CYS A 717 40.06 -48.05 -12.20
C CYS A 717 39.60 -49.26 -11.37
N ASP A 718 38.71 -49.06 -10.40
CA ASP A 718 38.25 -50.12 -9.49
C ASP A 718 36.96 -50.74 -10.02
N GLN A 719 37.08 -51.94 -10.59
CA GLN A 719 35.95 -52.68 -11.16
C GLN A 719 34.95 -53.12 -10.09
N ILE A 720 35.43 -53.52 -8.90
CA ILE A 720 34.57 -53.96 -7.79
C ILE A 720 33.68 -52.81 -7.32
N LEU A 721 34.27 -51.61 -7.14
CA LEU A 721 33.49 -50.44 -6.72
C LEU A 721 32.49 -50.00 -7.79
N THR A 722 32.86 -50.14 -9.07
CA THR A 722 31.97 -49.84 -10.20
C THR A 722 30.76 -50.79 -10.22
N GLU A 723 31.02 -52.09 -10.15
CA GLU A 723 29.97 -53.13 -10.09
C GLU A 723 29.06 -52.94 -8.87
N LEU A 724 29.62 -52.70 -7.68
CA LEU A 724 28.84 -52.46 -6.47
C LEU A 724 28.00 -51.18 -6.56
N THR A 725 28.46 -50.16 -7.27
CA THR A 725 27.68 -48.93 -7.53
C THR A 725 26.48 -49.20 -8.44
N GLU A 726 26.64 -50.06 -9.44
CA GLU A 726 25.54 -50.47 -10.32
C GLU A 726 24.54 -51.39 -9.62
N ILE A 727 25.02 -52.34 -8.82
CA ILE A 727 24.20 -53.35 -8.13
C ILE A 727 23.44 -52.72 -6.94
N CYS A 728 24.14 -51.99 -6.09
CA CYS A 728 23.57 -51.46 -4.84
C CYS A 728 22.95 -50.06 -5.02
N GLY A 729 23.12 -49.46 -6.20
CA GLY A 729 22.72 -48.08 -6.48
C GLY A 729 23.57 -47.05 -5.75
N THR A 730 23.59 -45.83 -6.29
CA THR A 730 24.19 -44.67 -5.60
C THR A 730 23.28 -44.15 -4.50
N GLY A 731 23.84 -43.65 -3.39
CA GLY A 731 23.08 -42.95 -2.36
C GLY A 731 22.20 -41.86 -2.98
N SER A 732 20.89 -41.95 -2.75
CA SER A 732 19.78 -41.17 -3.32
C SER A 732 20.10 -40.30 -4.56
N ARG A 733 19.83 -40.86 -5.74
CA ARG A 733 19.58 -40.08 -6.97
C ARG A 733 18.36 -40.65 -7.69
N MET A 734 17.30 -39.85 -7.81
CA MET A 734 16.20 -40.14 -8.73
C MET A 734 16.76 -40.19 -10.17
N GLN A 735 16.72 -41.37 -10.79
CA GLN A 735 17.00 -41.55 -12.21
C GLN A 735 15.69 -41.69 -13.00
N ALA A 736 15.59 -40.96 -14.11
CA ALA A 736 14.70 -41.28 -15.21
C ALA A 736 15.35 -42.35 -16.11
N ARG A 737 14.58 -43.39 -16.48
CA ARG A 737 14.95 -44.41 -17.47
C ARG A 737 14.28 -44.08 -18.82
N ASN A 738 15.04 -44.16 -19.91
CA ASN A 738 14.76 -45.05 -21.04
C ASN A 738 15.98 -45.18 -22.01
N ARG A 739 16.30 -46.44 -22.38
CA ARG A 739 17.27 -46.92 -23.41
C ARG A 739 16.55 -47.00 -24.77
N GLY A 740 17.09 -47.00 -26.01
CA GLY A 740 18.41 -47.06 -26.69
C GLY A 740 18.10 -47.17 -28.23
N PRO A 741 18.94 -47.70 -29.16
CA PRO A 741 20.40 -47.90 -29.20
C PRO A 741 21.10 -47.57 -30.57
N THR A 742 22.43 -47.77 -30.62
CA THR A 742 23.38 -48.02 -31.76
C THR A 742 24.11 -46.87 -32.50
N ALA A 743 25.41 -47.13 -32.74
CA ALA A 743 26.53 -46.25 -33.16
C ALA A 743 26.96 -46.53 -34.64
N PRO A 744 28.19 -46.21 -35.17
CA PRO A 744 29.32 -45.33 -34.76
C PRO A 744 29.96 -44.51 -35.93
N THR A 745 31.12 -43.87 -35.65
CA THR A 745 32.23 -43.40 -36.54
C THR A 745 32.12 -41.98 -37.13
N SER A 746 33.17 -41.18 -37.33
CA SER A 746 34.58 -41.08 -36.87
C SER A 746 35.17 -39.77 -37.46
N ASN A 747 36.29 -39.30 -36.89
CA ASN A 747 37.37 -38.53 -37.53
C ASN A 747 37.16 -37.03 -37.91
N VAL A 748 37.94 -36.13 -37.29
CA VAL A 748 39.21 -35.57 -37.82
C VAL A 748 39.58 -34.25 -37.09
N HIS A 749 40.80 -34.21 -36.57
CA HIS A 749 41.54 -33.02 -36.16
C HIS A 749 41.68 -32.00 -37.30
N ASN A 750 41.50 -30.71 -37.04
CA ASN A 750 42.43 -29.73 -37.61
C ASN A 750 42.54 -28.43 -36.80
N THR A 751 43.77 -28.16 -36.40
CA THR A 751 44.33 -26.91 -35.89
C THR A 751 44.57 -25.94 -37.06
N ASN A 752 44.12 -24.68 -36.96
CA ASN A 752 44.97 -23.51 -37.17
C ASN A 752 44.27 -22.17 -36.84
N PRO A 753 45.02 -21.15 -36.41
CA PRO A 753 44.51 -19.94 -35.79
C PRO A 753 44.17 -18.87 -36.84
N ARG A 754 43.03 -18.19 -36.68
CA ARG A 754 42.82 -16.88 -37.33
C ARG A 754 43.13 -15.80 -36.31
N GLN A 755 44.25 -15.13 -36.51
CA GLN A 755 44.61 -13.88 -35.83
C GLN A 755 43.49 -12.86 -36.08
N GLY A 756 42.77 -12.52 -35.01
CA GLY A 756 41.78 -11.45 -35.02
C GLY A 756 42.46 -10.10 -35.11
N VAL A 757 41.96 -9.26 -36.01
CA VAL A 757 42.36 -7.87 -36.16
C VAL A 757 41.77 -7.05 -34.99
N CYS A 758 42.54 -6.15 -34.40
CA CYS A 758 42.05 -5.27 -33.32
C CYS A 758 40.84 -4.47 -33.80
N MET A 759 39.70 -4.55 -33.11
CA MET A 759 38.45 -3.91 -33.57
C MET A 759 38.49 -2.37 -33.52
N ASN A 760 39.45 -1.80 -32.78
CA ASN A 760 39.54 -0.34 -32.59
C ASN A 760 40.42 0.35 -33.64
N CYS A 761 41.47 -0.30 -34.15
CA CYS A 761 42.38 0.28 -35.15
C CYS A 761 42.51 -0.54 -36.44
N GLN A 762 41.92 -1.74 -36.49
CA GLN A 762 42.01 -2.67 -37.62
C GLN A 762 43.44 -3.09 -38.02
N GLU A 763 44.36 -3.13 -37.04
CA GLU A 763 45.71 -3.70 -37.22
C GLU A 763 45.84 -5.07 -36.51
N THR A 764 46.70 -5.94 -37.04
CA THR A 764 46.99 -7.27 -36.45
C THR A 764 48.26 -7.22 -35.59
N GLY A 765 48.22 -7.84 -34.40
CA GLY A 765 49.40 -7.98 -33.53
C GLY A 765 49.16 -7.64 -32.06
N HIS A 766 47.95 -7.18 -31.69
CA HIS A 766 47.54 -6.89 -30.31
C HIS A 766 46.03 -7.06 -30.16
N SER A 767 45.55 -7.27 -28.92
CA SER A 767 44.11 -7.38 -28.63
C SER A 767 43.45 -6.00 -28.58
N SER A 768 42.11 -5.90 -28.76
CA SER A 768 41.39 -4.61 -28.69
C SER A 768 41.57 -3.86 -27.37
N HIS A 769 41.98 -4.56 -26.31
CA HIS A 769 42.28 -3.97 -25.00
C HIS A 769 43.65 -3.30 -24.92
N ASP A 770 44.58 -3.62 -25.83
CA ASP A 770 45.97 -3.14 -25.83
C ASP A 770 46.26 -2.15 -26.98
N CYS A 771 45.21 -1.55 -27.55
CA CYS A 771 45.31 -0.71 -28.74
C CYS A 771 45.95 0.66 -28.46
N PRO A 772 47.08 1.02 -29.11
CA PRO A 772 47.85 2.23 -28.80
C PRO A 772 47.16 3.55 -29.20
N LEU A 773 46.03 3.50 -29.93
CA LEU A 773 45.20 4.67 -30.24
C LEU A 773 44.25 5.07 -29.11
N HIS A 774 44.23 4.35 -27.98
CA HIS A 774 43.44 4.77 -26.81
C HIS A 774 44.03 5.97 -26.06
N SER A 775 45.16 6.53 -26.52
CA SER A 775 45.86 7.63 -25.86
C SER A 775 46.10 8.80 -26.82
N ARG A 776 45.09 9.67 -27.01
CA ARG A 776 45.21 11.11 -27.33
C ARG A 776 43.84 11.80 -27.46
N ASN A 777 43.22 12.08 -26.32
CA ASN A 777 42.57 13.37 -26.01
C ASN A 777 42.01 13.31 -24.58
N VAL A 778 42.91 13.31 -23.61
CA VAL A 778 42.66 13.82 -22.26
C VAL A 778 43.79 14.81 -21.99
N ARG A 779 43.49 16.11 -22.05
CA ARG A 779 44.38 17.11 -21.44
C ARG A 779 44.16 17.06 -19.94
N HIS A 780 45.03 16.30 -19.29
CA HIS A 780 45.35 16.45 -17.88
C HIS A 780 46.02 17.81 -17.64
N HIS A 781 45.59 18.52 -16.60
CA HIS A 781 46.55 19.06 -15.65
C HIS A 781 46.48 18.20 -14.39
N GLY A 782 47.62 17.61 -14.05
CA GLY A 782 47.77 16.60 -13.02
C GLY A 782 47.78 17.17 -11.60
N THR A 783 47.26 16.33 -10.71
CA THR A 783 47.90 15.85 -9.47
C THR A 783 48.65 16.87 -8.60
N SER A 784 48.00 17.21 -7.47
CA SER A 784 48.62 17.13 -6.14
C SER A 784 47.71 16.26 -5.27
N GLN A 785 48.12 15.06 -4.86
CA GLN A 785 48.64 14.81 -3.50
C GLN A 785 47.79 15.43 -2.38
N HIS A 786 47.13 14.56 -1.61
CA HIS A 786 46.64 14.70 -0.22
C HIS A 786 46.05 16.05 0.25
N SER A 787 44.73 16.07 0.49
CA SER A 787 44.05 16.77 1.61
C SER A 787 42.55 16.45 1.50
N GLY A 788 41.99 15.59 2.36
CA GLY A 788 41.30 16.01 3.57
C GLY A 788 39.85 16.39 3.25
N GLU A 789 38.86 15.55 3.60
CA GLU A 789 37.49 16.04 3.79
C GLU A 789 37.59 17.32 4.61
N ALA A 790 37.12 18.45 4.09
CA ALA A 790 37.11 19.69 4.83
C ALA A 790 36.13 19.53 5.99
N SER A 791 36.63 19.01 7.12
CA SER A 791 35.90 18.97 8.36
C SER A 791 35.68 20.41 8.79
N VAL A 792 34.44 20.87 8.67
CA VAL A 792 34.03 22.17 9.19
C VAL A 792 34.19 22.07 10.71
N SER A 793 35.26 22.65 11.23
CA SER A 793 35.53 22.67 12.67
C SER A 793 34.80 23.83 13.32
N CYS A 794 34.22 23.57 14.48
CA CYS A 794 33.52 24.58 15.26
C CYS A 794 34.50 25.71 15.62
N SER A 795 34.19 26.95 15.23
CA SER A 795 35.05 28.11 15.54
C SER A 795 35.14 28.42 17.04
N SER A 796 34.24 27.86 17.85
CA SER A 796 34.16 28.10 19.29
C SER A 796 34.90 27.05 20.12
N CYS A 797 34.96 25.78 19.70
CA CYS A 797 35.58 24.69 20.47
C CYS A 797 36.47 23.73 19.66
N GLY A 798 36.66 23.97 18.36
CA GLY A 798 37.61 23.24 17.50
C GLY A 798 37.22 21.80 17.12
N THR A 799 36.08 21.30 17.59
CA THR A 799 35.59 19.95 17.27
C THR A 799 34.99 19.87 15.87
N PRO A 800 35.03 18.71 15.19
CA PRO A 800 34.40 18.53 13.89
C PRO A 800 32.87 18.69 13.97
N CYS A 801 32.29 19.46 13.06
CA CYS A 801 30.84 19.63 12.97
C CYS A 801 30.22 18.54 12.10
N LEU A 802 28.98 18.14 12.42
CA LEU A 802 28.18 17.22 11.62
C LEU A 802 27.29 17.99 10.65
N LEU A 803 27.18 17.50 9.42
CA LEU A 803 26.19 17.97 8.46
C LEU A 803 24.82 17.39 8.82
N ARG A 804 23.82 18.27 8.97
CA ARG A 804 22.44 17.95 9.32
C ARG A 804 21.48 18.63 8.34
N THR A 805 20.25 18.16 8.27
CA THR A 805 19.19 18.74 7.44
C THR A 805 18.11 19.33 8.33
N ALA A 806 17.73 20.59 8.09
CA ALA A 806 16.71 21.29 8.85
C ALA A 806 15.31 20.74 8.52
N ASN A 807 14.47 20.62 9.56
CA ASN A 807 13.09 20.12 9.46
C ASN A 807 12.05 21.16 9.93
N THR A 808 12.46 22.40 10.20
CA THR A 808 11.53 23.49 10.55
C THR A 808 10.74 23.94 9.33
N ALA A 809 9.50 24.40 9.55
CA ALA A 809 8.54 24.73 8.48
C ALA A 809 9.11 25.65 7.39
N ASN A 810 10.00 26.59 7.75
CA ASN A 810 10.57 27.57 6.83
C ASN A 810 11.90 27.13 6.17
N ASN A 811 12.54 26.06 6.66
CA ASN A 811 13.88 25.64 6.21
C ASN A 811 13.97 24.14 5.87
N ARG A 812 12.81 23.46 5.77
CA ARG A 812 12.73 22.02 5.53
C ARG A 812 13.56 21.62 4.30
N GLY A 813 14.53 20.73 4.51
CA GLY A 813 15.43 20.23 3.45
C GLY A 813 16.73 21.02 3.26
N ARG A 814 16.92 22.17 3.94
CA ARG A 814 18.20 22.90 3.92
C ARG A 814 19.24 22.23 4.81
N LYS A 815 20.50 22.19 4.38
CA LYS A 815 21.60 21.55 5.11
C LYS A 815 22.43 22.56 5.91
N PHE A 816 22.85 22.18 7.10
CA PHE A 816 23.69 23.00 8.00
C PHE A 816 24.70 22.16 8.77
N TYR A 817 25.80 22.75 9.18
CA TYR A 817 26.79 22.15 10.07
C TYR A 817 26.49 22.57 11.51
N SER A 818 26.50 21.60 12.44
CA SER A 818 26.36 21.85 13.88
C SER A 818 27.48 21.19 14.68
N CYS A 819 27.90 21.82 15.78
CA CYS A 819 28.86 21.22 16.70
C CYS A 819 28.30 19.95 17.35
N GLN A 820 29.17 18.97 17.64
CA GLN A 820 28.79 17.73 18.35
C GLN A 820 28.76 17.88 19.88
N SER A 821 29.40 18.92 20.45
CA SER A 821 29.43 19.12 21.89
C SER A 821 28.10 19.70 22.39
N GLN A 822 27.48 19.05 23.38
CA GLN A 822 26.18 19.46 23.95
C GLN A 822 26.20 20.84 24.63
N GLU A 823 27.37 21.40 24.92
CA GLU A 823 27.52 22.73 25.53
C GLU A 823 27.86 23.83 24.51
N CYS A 824 27.85 23.52 23.20
CA CYS A 824 28.30 24.43 22.15
C CYS A 824 27.23 24.69 21.07
N ASN A 825 26.72 25.92 21.00
CA ASN A 825 25.66 26.35 20.09
C ASN A 825 26.16 26.79 18.69
N PHE A 826 27.31 26.30 18.23
CA PHE A 826 27.84 26.67 16.93
C PHE A 826 27.02 26.03 15.79
N PHE A 827 26.58 26.88 14.86
CA PHE A 827 25.82 26.49 13.68
C PHE A 827 26.20 27.36 12.47
N VAL A 828 26.26 26.78 11.28
CA VAL A 828 26.42 27.51 10.00
C VAL A 828 25.72 26.75 8.87
N TRP A 829 25.03 27.46 7.96
CA TRP A 829 24.40 26.83 6.81
C TRP A 829 25.43 26.41 5.75
N GLU A 830 25.20 25.28 5.07
CA GLU A 830 26.08 24.75 4.02
C GLU A 830 26.20 25.73 2.84
N ASP A 831 25.11 26.43 2.50
CA ASP A 831 25.05 27.46 1.45
C ASP A 831 25.80 28.75 1.80
N SER A 832 26.04 28.99 3.08
CA SER A 832 26.77 30.17 3.57
C SER A 832 28.28 29.98 3.46
N LEU A 833 28.75 28.74 3.36
CA LEU A 833 30.16 28.38 3.18
C LEU A 833 30.60 28.42 1.70
N SER A 834 29.64 28.39 0.78
CA SER A 834 29.89 28.34 -0.68
C SER A 834 30.03 29.73 -1.33
N ASN A 835 29.78 30.82 -0.60
CA ASN A 835 29.85 32.20 -1.11
C ASN A 835 31.15 32.96 -0.77
N GLY A 836 32.24 32.26 -0.47
CA GLY A 836 33.49 32.85 0.04
C GLY A 836 34.71 32.71 -0.85
N THR A 837 34.68 33.08 -2.13
CA THR A 837 35.92 33.38 -2.89
C THR A 837 36.21 34.88 -2.85
N GLY A 838 36.89 35.32 -1.79
CA GLY A 838 37.36 36.70 -1.67
C GLY A 838 37.97 36.98 -0.30
N GLY A 839 39.25 36.70 -0.16
CA GLY A 839 39.96 36.87 1.11
C GLY A 839 40.06 38.34 1.56
N ARG A 840 39.87 38.56 2.87
CA ARG A 840 40.72 39.41 3.71
C ARG A 840 40.36 39.23 5.19
N ASN A 841 41.41 39.01 5.99
CA ASN A 841 41.43 38.98 7.46
C ASN A 841 40.67 40.14 8.11
N VAL A 842 39.88 39.87 9.16
CA VAL A 842 39.75 40.79 10.29
C VAL A 842 39.63 40.01 11.61
N THR A 843 40.62 40.22 12.46
CA THR A 843 40.62 39.87 13.88
C THR A 843 39.93 40.98 14.71
N ARG A 844 39.08 40.52 15.64
CA ARG A 844 38.73 41.06 16.97
C ARG A 844 38.20 42.50 17.17
N SER A 845 37.01 42.50 17.76
CA SER A 845 36.49 43.32 18.88
C SER A 845 36.50 44.84 18.76
N ASN A 846 35.30 45.42 18.75
CA ASN A 846 34.88 46.58 19.56
C ASN A 846 33.40 46.86 19.25
N SER A 847 32.51 46.87 20.26
CA SER A 847 32.18 48.04 21.07
C SER A 847 31.64 49.22 20.26
N ILE A 848 30.53 49.75 20.77
CA ILE A 848 29.71 50.83 20.24
C ILE A 848 30.56 52.07 19.90
N PRO A 849 30.21 52.81 18.83
CA PRO A 849 30.37 54.25 18.84
C PRO A 849 29.02 54.95 18.69
N ALA A 850 28.67 55.75 19.69
CA ALA A 850 27.75 56.87 19.54
C ALA A 850 28.55 58.09 19.07
N ALA A 851 28.01 58.85 18.10
CA ALA A 851 27.81 60.30 18.18
C ALA A 851 27.54 60.92 16.79
N SER A 852 26.40 61.60 16.64
CA SER A 852 26.39 63.05 16.41
C SER A 852 24.98 63.64 16.53
N ASN A 853 24.95 64.77 17.23
CA ASN A 853 23.82 65.61 17.59
C ASN A 853 23.38 66.48 16.38
N PRO A 854 22.17 67.07 16.38
CA PRO A 854 22.11 68.46 16.87
C PRO A 854 20.91 68.80 17.78
N ARG A 855 21.25 69.50 18.88
CA ARG A 855 20.56 70.63 19.54
C ARG A 855 19.01 70.74 19.50
N ARG A 856 18.40 70.58 20.68
CA ARG A 856 17.44 71.50 21.37
C ARG A 856 17.17 70.88 22.76
N GLY A 857 17.70 71.38 23.88
CA GLY A 857 17.15 72.45 24.74
C GLY A 857 15.71 72.14 25.19
N GLY A 858 15.30 71.95 26.45
CA GLY A 858 15.93 71.95 27.77
C GLY A 858 14.84 71.76 28.85
N ARG A 859 15.26 71.70 30.13
CA ARG A 859 14.50 71.74 31.41
C ARG A 859 13.97 70.42 32.01
N ALA A 860 14.44 70.20 33.25
CA ALA A 860 13.86 69.36 34.31
C ALA A 860 13.15 70.30 35.35
N PRO A 861 12.78 69.90 36.60
CA PRO A 861 12.58 68.58 37.23
C PRO A 861 11.38 68.50 38.25
N ARG A 862 11.28 67.36 38.99
CA ARG A 862 10.64 67.12 40.33
C ARG A 862 9.12 66.84 40.37
N GLY A 863 8.56 66.01 41.26
CA GLY A 863 9.01 65.29 42.49
C GLY A 863 8.03 64.14 42.84
N ARG A 864 8.43 63.07 43.52
CA ARG A 864 8.50 62.80 44.99
C ARG A 864 7.15 62.83 45.77
N GLY A 865 6.81 61.68 46.36
CA GLY A 865 5.87 61.48 47.49
C GLY A 865 4.63 60.64 47.12
N GLY A 866 4.14 59.62 47.83
CA GLY A 866 4.47 59.08 49.14
C GLY A 866 3.19 58.53 49.81
N ARG A 867 3.12 57.20 49.96
CA ARG A 867 2.45 56.36 51.00
C ARG A 867 0.94 56.48 51.37
N ASN A 868 0.35 55.28 51.40
CA ASN A 868 -0.57 54.66 52.38
C ASN A 868 -2.10 54.83 52.26
N GLY A 869 -2.78 53.69 52.12
CA GLY A 869 -4.20 53.48 52.43
C GLY A 869 -4.69 52.08 52.03
N SER A 870 -4.78 51.17 53.01
CA SER A 870 -5.12 49.74 52.89
C SER A 870 -6.63 49.47 53.02
N ARG A 871 -7.24 48.63 52.16
CA ARG A 871 -7.85 47.31 52.49
C ARG A 871 -8.76 46.73 51.39
N THR A 872 -8.32 45.59 50.84
CA THR A 872 -9.03 44.33 50.51
C THR A 872 -10.24 44.30 49.57
N THR A 873 -10.09 43.58 48.45
CA THR A 873 -10.75 42.26 48.19
C THR A 873 -9.95 41.44 47.17
N ASN A 874 -9.92 40.12 47.37
CA ASN A 874 -8.99 39.14 46.82
C ASN A 874 -8.89 39.08 45.28
N MET A 875 -7.68 39.30 44.75
CA MET A 875 -7.19 38.69 43.51
C MET A 875 -5.93 37.89 43.85
N THR A 876 -5.94 36.59 43.58
CA THR A 876 -4.75 35.75 43.63
C THR A 876 -3.91 35.98 42.38
N PHE A 877 -2.87 36.80 42.51
CA PHE A 877 -1.74 36.89 41.59
C PHE A 877 -0.68 35.86 41.99
N VAL A 878 -0.16 35.08 41.04
CA VAL A 878 1.07 34.30 41.23
C VAL A 878 2.20 35.06 40.56
N SER A 879 3.23 35.35 41.34
CA SER A 879 4.37 36.21 41.02
C SER A 879 5.30 35.62 39.97
N ALA A 880 5.74 36.50 39.06
CA ALA A 880 6.90 36.35 38.21
C ALA A 880 8.19 36.40 39.04
N THR A 881 8.82 35.26 39.30
CA THR A 881 10.26 35.16 39.55
C THR A 881 10.71 33.77 39.13
N GLY A 882 11.38 33.68 37.98
CA GLY A 882 12.08 32.46 37.58
C GLY A 882 13.25 32.19 38.52
N GLU A 883 13.14 31.12 39.30
CA GLU A 883 14.25 30.27 39.73
C GLU A 883 13.76 28.80 39.81
N PRO A 884 14.64 27.81 39.57
CA PRO A 884 14.24 26.42 39.36
C PRO A 884 13.99 25.71 40.69
N ILE A 885 12.75 25.29 40.94
CA ILE A 885 12.46 24.37 42.05
C ILE A 885 12.60 22.93 41.54
N SER A 886 13.70 22.30 41.93
CA SER A 886 13.86 20.86 41.98
C SER A 886 12.73 20.22 42.79
N GLY A 887 11.88 19.42 42.15
CA GLY A 887 10.88 18.60 42.84
C GLY A 887 9.55 18.47 42.11
N ARG A 888 9.51 17.86 40.92
CA ARG A 888 8.24 17.44 40.32
C ARG A 888 7.84 16.09 40.91
N ARG A 889 6.73 16.07 41.65
CA ARG A 889 6.05 14.86 42.16
C ARG A 889 4.92 14.46 41.21
N CYS A 890 4.70 13.17 41.00
CA CYS A 890 3.57 12.63 40.25
C CYS A 890 2.25 13.18 40.81
N PHE A 891 1.40 13.78 39.96
CA PHE A 891 0.13 14.38 40.42
C PHE A 891 -0.92 13.35 40.88
N VAL A 892 -0.71 12.06 40.65
CA VAL A 892 -1.63 10.98 41.06
C VAL A 892 -1.24 10.38 42.42
N CYS A 893 0.05 10.18 42.69
CA CYS A 893 0.50 9.53 43.94
C CYS A 893 1.56 10.30 44.73
N GLY A 894 2.02 11.46 44.23
CA GLY A 894 3.02 12.30 44.89
C GLY A 894 4.46 11.79 44.79
N ASP A 895 4.74 10.73 44.02
CA ASP A 895 6.08 10.16 43.86
C ASP A 895 6.88 10.90 42.77
N PRO A 896 8.09 11.43 43.05
CA PRO A 896 8.89 12.16 42.07
C PRO A 896 9.60 11.30 41.01
N SER A 897 9.51 9.97 41.09
CA SER A 897 10.20 9.05 40.17
C SER A 897 9.52 8.87 38.81
N HIS A 898 8.27 9.32 38.63
CA HIS A 898 7.51 9.10 37.40
C HIS A 898 6.45 10.17 37.14
N PHE A 899 5.98 10.25 35.89
CA PHE A 899 4.90 11.16 35.48
C PHE A 899 3.51 10.54 35.66
N ALA A 900 2.48 11.38 35.79
CA ALA A 900 1.10 10.96 36.03
C ALA A 900 0.53 9.99 34.98
N ASN A 901 1.07 9.99 33.76
CA ASN A 901 0.65 9.12 32.67
C ASN A 901 1.15 7.66 32.80
N VAL A 902 2.14 7.40 33.66
CA VAL A 902 2.73 6.08 33.93
C VAL A 902 2.64 5.70 35.42
N CYS A 903 1.72 6.33 36.16
CA CYS A 903 1.56 6.07 37.59
C CYS A 903 0.99 4.66 37.86
N PRO A 904 1.64 3.83 38.70
CA PRO A 904 1.15 2.48 39.03
C PRO A 904 -0.22 2.49 39.72
N ASN A 905 -0.58 3.60 40.38
CA ASN A 905 -1.85 3.78 41.07
C ASN A 905 -2.96 4.34 40.15
N ARG A 906 -2.71 4.40 38.84
CA ARG A 906 -3.69 4.90 37.86
C ARG A 906 -4.64 3.77 37.48
N GLY A 907 -5.62 3.48 38.34
CA GLY A 907 -6.63 2.45 38.08
C GLY A 907 -7.38 1.87 39.29
N VAL A 908 -7.48 2.61 40.40
CA VAL A 908 -8.40 2.31 41.53
C VAL A 908 -9.35 3.47 41.73
#